data_AF-A0A931WGY9-F1
#
_entry.id   AF-A0A931WGY9-F1
#
_cell.length_a   1.000
_cell.length_b   1.000
_cell.length_c   1.000
_cell.angle_alpha   90.00
_cell.angle_beta   90.00
_cell.angle_gamma   90.00
#
_symmetry.space_group_name_H-M   'P 1'
#
loop_
_entity.id
_entity.type
_entity.pdbx_description
1 polymer ?
#
loop_
_entity_poly.entity_id
_entity_poly.type
_entity_poly.pdbx_seq_one_letter_code
_entity_poly.pdbx_strand_id
1 'polypeptide(L)'
;MAIATSAAAVQGLILVSNLFDILSPDPSLPGGATLNFRYQDLGSEALEQELRVYRFDAGLFMWELVADIGPDTANNLFILPITHLSLYAVFLQDEVAPITSLDLLEGRKFVSLSGQVFISSKTAHILSARDPPLGRLAGSGVLGTEFRIDSTALPFNPYIAGSSLSFPAEGFHSIQFRSFDLAHNTEPIKSASLATDNTPPRAVLFSQQPFISIDGGIAVLAPLATVQVIINDPLNNLAASGIDLTGIAYSLDGGSTISVTGLEFSIALGSGTHVLNVSVKDNVGNELNQVFKVLIGDVLPPQSMLMIGPPKLEPASAQDPVFITQNSFLTLISTDDFSLAGDALGLGVAFQKVSMNAAGRFTFNNPNPGQGSAFISSFTLSGEADGLYALEFFAEDVIGNKETAQTTTVAVDNSHPLTSVHISGPQFKAIGDVPGAIGGPLFIATHSLISLDAVDPIVNGAASGLKETKFNIDAGPFEVFASSFTLSEGKRTLLMASKDRLDNEELLKTFEVSVDQTPPQTTVSYAGPAAFPNHPSDAQPSDTDAFITGQTGIVLSAQDPVSQEVASGVKEIKYKINGGEFLVYAGSFTLPAPGVYLIEYFAKDRVDHAEAPRFLKVAVDNAVPETSLAVGQPSFQAFSETLITPETPITLSAVDPLVNNAASGLKEILFSVDQTPLAVYSSTFTLAQGTHTVSFLAKDRLGNAGVMQKKIFHVSALQQHALVTGQGASDLDGNVRIEGSIASSGAFTANGNPVSVSSVIASAIRLVGNATIEGDAILTAGTTDQIELTGNASIKGSRLVNPTLAPQPSPIDLAALLANVSQSNSNHLIPSQYLVNGSLIIKDQTLTLTTGQYLINGLEVTGNGEIKVQGPVALFVRGVVTWEGNALINKTDKASNLLIFSDSSEIFLAKGNVEAAVFVYAPLSSAEIDGNVRLAGHAYFASASIKGNPILYETDGLLPPKEGNNQNNAGNDDEGSKKTASLASAPSQFGPDPAFKLGEIYAFPNPAVSGQRPTLHIESGLADGAQIRVYDMAGELVAESSLSGQPGIVDRGTGIKYAYEHTLDRHLPTDVYLYVVTTQKEGQTLKKAGRFSVVR
;
A
#
# COMPACT_ATOMS: atom_id res chain seq x y z
N MET A 1 -65.01 104.37 92.94
CA MET A 1 -65.13 103.22 93.88
C MET A 1 -64.93 101.87 93.20
N ALA A 2 -65.75 101.43 92.23
CA ALA A 2 -65.62 100.09 91.61
C ALA A 2 -64.23 99.78 91.02
N ILE A 3 -63.66 100.70 90.25
CA ILE A 3 -62.31 100.56 89.68
C ILE A 3 -61.26 100.45 90.79
N ALA A 4 -61.42 101.21 91.89
CA ALA A 4 -60.51 101.17 93.01
C ALA A 4 -60.58 99.82 93.76
N THR A 5 -61.77 99.26 93.98
CA THR A 5 -61.91 97.90 94.54
C THR A 5 -61.31 96.82 93.65
N SER A 6 -61.41 96.93 92.33
CA SER A 6 -60.78 95.98 91.40
C SER A 6 -59.25 96.11 91.38
N ALA A 7 -58.73 97.34 91.44
CA ALA A 7 -57.29 97.59 91.55
C ALA A 7 -56.72 96.98 92.85
N ALA A 8 -57.45 97.06 93.96
CA ALA A 8 -57.05 96.42 95.21
C ALA A 8 -56.90 94.90 95.06
N ALA A 9 -57.88 94.22 94.45
CA ALA A 9 -57.82 92.78 94.24
C ALA A 9 -56.62 92.34 93.37
N VAL A 10 -56.26 93.14 92.35
CA VAL A 10 -55.07 92.88 91.51
C VAL A 10 -53.76 93.15 92.24
N GLN A 11 -53.76 94.03 93.24
CA GLN A 11 -52.60 94.30 94.08
C GLN A 11 -52.50 93.34 95.29
N GLY A 12 -53.36 92.31 95.36
CA GLY A 12 -53.41 91.40 96.52
C GLY A 12 -53.88 92.10 97.81
N LEU A 13 -54.54 93.25 97.69
CA LEU A 13 -55.04 94.04 98.81
C LEU A 13 -56.50 93.65 99.12
N ILE A 14 -56.70 93.11 100.32
CA ILE A 14 -58.00 92.74 100.87
C ILE A 14 -58.57 93.93 101.63
N LEU A 15 -59.73 94.46 101.22
CA LEU A 15 -60.36 95.63 101.84
C LEU A 15 -60.92 95.27 103.23
N VAL A 16 -60.43 95.95 104.28
CA VAL A 16 -60.80 95.66 105.69
C VAL A 16 -61.62 96.80 106.34
N SER A 17 -61.77 97.93 105.65
CA SER A 17 -62.66 99.01 106.05
C SER A 17 -63.66 99.37 104.96
N ASN A 18 -64.56 100.30 105.26
CA ASN A 18 -65.26 101.03 104.19
C ASN A 18 -64.25 101.87 103.40
N LEU A 19 -64.62 102.25 102.18
CA LEU A 19 -63.91 103.27 101.42
C LEU A 19 -64.33 104.64 101.95
N PHE A 20 -63.37 105.41 102.41
CA PHE A 20 -63.57 106.75 102.94
C PHE A 20 -63.18 107.77 101.90
N ASP A 21 -64.17 108.51 101.38
CA ASP A 21 -63.93 109.58 100.41
C ASP A 21 -63.83 110.92 101.15
N ILE A 22 -62.65 111.55 101.10
CA ILE A 22 -62.41 112.82 101.79
C ILE A 22 -62.42 113.93 100.76
N LEU A 23 -63.54 114.66 100.69
CA LEU A 23 -63.75 115.82 99.83
C LEU A 23 -64.08 117.03 100.72
N SER A 24 -63.27 118.10 100.67
CA SER A 24 -63.60 119.37 101.33
C SER A 24 -64.24 120.35 100.34
N PRO A 25 -65.34 121.05 100.69
CA PRO A 25 -65.84 122.19 99.91
C PRO A 25 -65.06 123.51 100.13
N ASP A 26 -64.13 123.58 101.08
CA ASP A 26 -63.39 124.80 101.46
C ASP A 26 -61.85 124.58 101.37
N PRO A 27 -61.06 125.45 100.69
CA PRO A 27 -59.66 125.18 100.33
C PRO A 27 -58.63 125.51 101.43
N SER A 28 -59.05 125.67 102.69
CA SER A 28 -58.11 125.76 103.81
C SER A 28 -58.48 124.73 104.87
N LEU A 29 -57.87 123.55 104.78
CA LEU A 29 -57.83 122.63 105.92
C LEU A 29 -57.00 123.33 107.01
N PRO A 30 -57.60 123.73 108.15
CA PRO A 30 -56.83 124.30 109.24
C PRO A 30 -55.79 123.26 109.66
N GLY A 31 -54.51 123.67 109.66
CA GLY A 31 -53.38 122.78 109.91
C GLY A 31 -53.60 121.98 111.20
N GLY A 32 -53.62 120.65 111.07
CA GLY A 32 -53.78 119.73 112.20
C GLY A 32 -55.04 118.85 112.19
N ALA A 33 -55.88 118.87 111.16
CA ALA A 33 -57.01 117.95 111.06
C ALA A 33 -56.54 116.48 110.97
N THR A 34 -56.96 115.67 111.94
CA THR A 34 -56.72 114.22 112.01
C THR A 34 -58.01 113.47 111.69
N LEU A 35 -57.90 112.39 110.91
CA LEU A 35 -59.02 111.50 110.62
C LEU A 35 -58.83 110.15 111.29
N ASN A 36 -59.96 109.65 111.76
CA ASN A 36 -60.09 108.43 112.52
C ASN A 36 -60.76 107.37 111.63
N PHE A 37 -59.98 106.49 111.02
CA PHE A 37 -60.50 105.37 110.21
C PHE A 37 -60.76 104.17 111.10
N ARG A 38 -62.03 103.81 111.28
CA ARG A 38 -62.39 102.55 111.95
C ARG A 38 -62.28 101.39 110.96
N TYR A 39 -61.63 100.31 111.36
CA TYR A 39 -61.59 99.07 110.61
C TYR A 39 -62.38 97.97 111.31
N GLN A 40 -62.77 96.94 110.55
CA GLN A 40 -63.47 95.79 111.10
C GLN A 40 -62.50 94.94 111.91
N ASP A 41 -62.91 94.55 113.12
CA ASP A 41 -62.18 93.62 113.97
C ASP A 41 -61.92 92.30 113.21
N LEU A 42 -60.65 91.97 113.02
CA LEU A 42 -60.22 90.75 112.32
C LEU A 42 -60.14 89.53 113.24
N GLY A 43 -60.29 89.72 114.54
CA GLY A 43 -60.18 88.68 115.57
C GLY A 43 -58.75 88.19 115.80
N SER A 44 -57.75 88.91 115.27
CA SER A 44 -56.33 88.62 115.44
C SER A 44 -55.55 89.93 115.52
N GLU A 45 -55.12 90.29 116.73
CA GLU A 45 -54.38 91.52 116.97
C GLU A 45 -53.09 91.58 116.11
N ALA A 46 -52.47 90.43 115.82
CA ALA A 46 -51.31 90.36 114.93
C ALA A 46 -51.63 90.77 113.48
N LEU A 47 -52.76 90.29 112.92
CA LEU A 47 -53.20 90.69 111.58
C LEU A 47 -53.67 92.14 111.56
N GLU A 48 -54.28 92.61 112.65
CA GLU A 48 -54.69 94.01 112.77
C GLU A 48 -53.49 94.95 112.78
N GLN A 49 -52.39 94.58 113.43
CA GLN A 49 -51.13 95.34 113.37
C GLN A 49 -50.53 95.45 111.96
N GLU A 50 -50.89 94.55 111.04
CA GLU A 50 -50.46 94.57 109.64
C GLU A 50 -51.36 95.41 108.75
N LEU A 51 -52.52 95.84 109.26
CA LEU A 51 -53.38 96.74 108.52
C LEU A 51 -52.66 98.04 108.21
N ARG A 52 -52.92 98.54 107.00
CA ARG A 52 -52.32 99.77 106.53
C ARG A 52 -53.37 100.62 105.83
N VAL A 53 -53.26 101.94 106.03
CA VAL A 53 -54.14 102.90 105.37
C VAL A 53 -53.52 103.27 104.03
N TYR A 54 -54.23 102.94 102.97
CA TYR A 54 -53.89 103.34 101.62
C TYR A 54 -54.79 104.47 101.16
N ARG A 55 -54.26 105.31 100.27
CA ARG A 55 -55.00 106.26 99.46
C ARG A 55 -55.02 105.75 98.04
N PHE A 56 -56.10 106.03 97.33
CA PHE A 56 -56.17 105.71 95.92
C PHE A 56 -55.52 106.81 95.10
N ASP A 57 -54.54 106.47 94.26
CA ASP A 57 -54.07 107.36 93.21
C ASP A 57 -54.91 107.10 91.95
N ALA A 58 -55.80 108.05 91.64
CA ALA A 58 -56.67 107.94 90.48
C ALA A 58 -55.93 108.12 89.14
N GLY A 59 -54.73 108.74 89.14
CA GLY A 59 -53.88 108.87 87.95
C GLY A 59 -53.16 107.57 87.60
N LEU A 60 -52.74 106.80 88.62
CA LEU A 60 -52.07 105.50 88.45
C LEU A 60 -53.01 104.29 88.53
N PHE A 61 -54.29 104.50 88.85
CA PHE A 61 -55.28 103.44 89.08
C PHE A 61 -54.84 102.39 90.11
N MET A 62 -54.12 102.83 91.15
CA MET A 62 -53.57 101.94 92.17
C MET A 62 -53.70 102.53 93.57
N TRP A 63 -53.67 101.66 94.56
CA TRP A 63 -53.62 102.05 95.96
C TRP A 63 -52.18 102.32 96.37
N GLU A 64 -51.95 103.49 96.96
CA GLU A 64 -50.68 103.95 97.50
C GLU A 64 -50.74 104.04 99.02
N LEU A 65 -49.70 103.58 99.70
CA LEU A 65 -49.62 103.66 101.15
C LEU A 65 -49.48 105.13 101.61
N VAL A 66 -50.29 105.57 102.57
CA VAL A 66 -50.38 106.99 102.96
C VAL A 66 -49.32 107.39 103.98
N ALA A 67 -49.00 106.48 104.90
CA ALA A 67 -47.91 106.55 105.85
C ALA A 67 -47.86 105.22 106.62
N ASP A 68 -46.67 104.79 107.05
CA ASP A 68 -46.48 103.58 107.87
C ASP A 68 -46.79 103.87 109.35
N ILE A 69 -48.04 104.26 109.61
CA ILE A 69 -48.57 104.47 110.96
C ILE A 69 -49.34 103.22 111.30
N GLY A 70 -48.99 102.55 112.40
CA GLY A 70 -49.70 101.36 112.88
C GLY A 70 -51.07 101.70 113.50
N PRO A 71 -51.98 100.72 113.58
CA PRO A 71 -53.30 100.95 114.16
C PRO A 71 -53.24 101.11 115.67
N ASP A 72 -54.21 101.85 116.19
CA ASP A 72 -54.69 101.67 117.56
C ASP A 72 -55.60 100.42 117.58
N THR A 73 -55.00 99.27 117.88
CA THR A 73 -55.70 97.97 117.96
C THR A 73 -56.65 97.89 119.15
N ALA A 74 -56.47 98.70 120.20
CA ALA A 74 -57.41 98.69 121.32
C ALA A 74 -58.77 99.31 120.96
N ASN A 75 -58.80 100.19 119.96
CA ASN A 75 -59.99 100.93 119.54
C ASN A 75 -60.41 100.66 118.08
N ASN A 76 -59.73 99.74 117.40
CA ASN A 76 -59.87 99.39 115.99
C ASN A 76 -59.85 100.62 115.07
N LEU A 77 -58.83 101.45 115.27
CA LEU A 77 -58.77 102.78 114.66
C LEU A 77 -57.38 103.10 114.10
N PHE A 78 -57.33 103.82 112.99
CA PHE A 78 -56.16 104.59 112.60
C PHE A 78 -56.44 106.07 112.79
N ILE A 79 -55.50 106.78 113.42
CA ILE A 79 -55.54 108.24 113.53
C ILE A 79 -54.36 108.78 112.74
N LEU A 80 -54.62 109.52 111.67
CA LEU A 80 -53.56 110.16 110.92
C LEU A 80 -53.95 111.55 110.41
N PRO A 81 -52.97 112.46 110.26
CA PRO A 81 -53.21 113.76 109.67
C PRO A 81 -53.55 113.62 108.18
N ILE A 82 -54.57 114.35 107.73
CA ILE A 82 -54.93 114.37 106.32
C ILE A 82 -54.00 115.35 105.61
N THR A 83 -53.18 114.84 104.69
CA THR A 83 -52.31 115.67 103.84
C THR A 83 -52.88 115.87 102.43
N HIS A 84 -53.82 115.02 101.99
CA HIS A 84 -54.38 115.02 100.64
C HIS A 84 -55.89 114.66 100.65
N LEU A 85 -56.64 115.18 99.68
CA LEU A 85 -58.03 114.77 99.42
C LEU A 85 -58.01 113.58 98.44
N SER A 86 -58.38 112.39 98.90
CA SER A 86 -58.46 111.17 98.09
C SER A 86 -59.45 110.16 98.73
N LEU A 87 -59.65 109.02 98.07
CA LEU A 87 -60.24 107.82 98.66
C LEU A 87 -59.20 107.13 99.53
N TYR A 88 -59.58 106.81 100.75
CA TYR A 88 -58.76 106.09 101.71
C TYR A 88 -59.45 104.79 102.08
N ALA A 89 -58.67 103.75 102.30
CA ALA A 89 -59.16 102.52 102.88
C ALA A 89 -58.05 101.82 103.65
N VAL A 90 -58.48 101.03 104.63
CA VAL A 90 -57.62 100.12 105.34
C VAL A 90 -57.62 98.81 104.57
N PHE A 91 -56.45 98.39 104.12
CA PHE A 91 -56.25 97.10 103.46
C PHE A 91 -55.34 96.22 104.31
N LEU A 92 -55.54 94.92 104.15
CA LEU A 92 -54.60 93.88 104.52
C LEU A 92 -54.01 93.30 103.24
N GLN A 93 -52.71 93.02 103.21
CA GLN A 93 -52.10 92.33 102.08
C GLN A 93 -52.18 90.82 102.30
N ASP A 94 -52.60 90.07 101.28
CA ASP A 94 -52.67 88.60 101.36
C ASP A 94 -51.26 87.99 101.27
N GLU A 95 -50.90 87.15 102.24
CA GLU A 95 -49.61 86.45 102.31
C GLU A 95 -49.74 84.90 102.34
N VAL A 96 -50.94 84.32 102.14
CA VAL A 96 -51.18 82.86 102.22
C VAL A 96 -51.32 82.24 100.84
N ALA A 97 -50.50 81.23 100.53
CA ALA A 97 -50.54 80.55 99.23
C ALA A 97 -51.61 79.42 99.13
N PRO A 98 -52.00 79.00 97.89
CA PRO A 98 -52.94 77.90 97.66
C PRO A 98 -52.47 76.51 98.11
N ILE A 99 -53.37 75.51 98.08
CA ILE A 99 -53.11 74.10 98.42
C ILE A 99 -53.61 73.18 97.29
N THR A 100 -52.71 72.35 96.72
CA THR A 100 -53.04 71.33 95.67
C THR A 100 -53.02 69.86 96.17
N SER A 101 -53.86 68.97 95.58
CA SER A 101 -53.86 67.49 95.73
C SER A 101 -53.76 66.73 94.40
N LEU A 102 -53.33 65.44 94.43
CA LEU A 102 -53.27 64.50 93.29
C LEU A 102 -54.19 63.29 93.54
N ASP A 103 -55.13 63.05 92.64
CA ASP A 103 -56.20 62.05 92.78
C ASP A 103 -56.27 61.07 91.59
N LEU A 104 -56.82 59.86 91.78
CA LEU A 104 -57.00 58.83 90.74
C LEU A 104 -58.43 58.83 90.22
N LEU A 105 -58.60 58.81 88.90
CA LEU A 105 -59.90 58.89 88.24
C LEU A 105 -60.46 57.49 87.91
N GLU A 106 -59.74 56.70 87.12
CA GLU A 106 -60.13 55.34 86.69
C GLU A 106 -58.88 54.48 86.39
N GLY A 107 -58.98 53.15 86.61
CA GLY A 107 -57.92 52.17 86.30
C GLY A 107 -57.60 51.19 87.44
N ARG A 108 -56.88 50.10 87.13
CA ARG A 108 -56.36 49.16 88.15
C ARG A 108 -55.11 49.75 88.79
N LYS A 109 -55.09 49.78 90.12
CA LYS A 109 -53.96 50.18 90.95
C LYS A 109 -53.60 49.02 91.87
N PHE A 110 -52.34 48.62 91.86
CA PHE A 110 -51.79 47.71 92.86
C PHE A 110 -50.95 48.50 93.87
N VAL A 111 -51.04 48.13 95.13
CA VAL A 111 -50.21 48.73 96.19
C VAL A 111 -49.43 47.60 96.83
N SER A 112 -48.10 47.66 96.74
CA SER A 112 -47.24 46.67 97.36
C SER A 112 -47.31 46.74 98.89
N LEU A 113 -46.83 45.70 99.56
CA LEU A 113 -46.68 45.67 101.02
C LEU A 113 -45.76 46.78 101.55
N SER A 114 -44.86 47.32 100.72
CA SER A 114 -44.00 48.46 101.06
C SER A 114 -44.68 49.83 100.85
N GLY A 115 -45.93 49.85 100.41
CA GLY A 115 -46.70 51.07 100.13
C GLY A 115 -46.42 51.68 98.75
N GLN A 116 -45.61 51.04 97.90
CA GLN A 116 -45.36 51.50 96.53
C GLN A 116 -46.61 51.29 95.67
N VAL A 117 -46.99 52.32 94.95
CA VAL A 117 -48.12 52.27 94.02
C VAL A 117 -47.63 51.85 92.64
N PHE A 118 -48.24 50.79 92.11
CA PHE A 118 -48.09 50.33 90.73
C PHE A 118 -49.38 50.58 89.95
N ILE A 119 -49.23 51.08 88.74
CA ILE A 119 -50.31 51.32 87.78
C ILE A 119 -49.87 50.79 86.42
N SER A 120 -50.81 50.56 85.51
CA SER A 120 -50.47 50.53 84.09
C SER A 120 -50.67 51.91 83.47
N SER A 121 -50.10 52.12 82.28
CA SER A 121 -50.29 53.33 81.46
C SER A 121 -51.77 53.63 81.14
N LYS A 122 -52.68 52.68 81.40
CA LYS A 122 -54.13 52.82 81.25
C LYS A 122 -54.81 53.49 82.46
N THR A 123 -54.06 53.92 83.47
CA THR A 123 -54.59 54.50 84.72
C THR A 123 -54.55 56.02 84.69
N ALA A 124 -55.69 56.68 84.93
CA ALA A 124 -55.85 58.13 84.81
C ALA A 124 -55.75 58.87 86.16
N HIS A 125 -55.09 60.04 86.20
CA HIS A 125 -54.79 60.84 87.40
C HIS A 125 -55.03 62.34 87.20
N ILE A 126 -55.52 63.09 88.20
CA ILE A 126 -55.86 64.53 88.11
C ILE A 126 -55.29 65.37 89.27
N LEU A 127 -55.11 66.69 89.08
CA LEU A 127 -54.70 67.64 90.14
C LEU A 127 -55.85 68.59 90.52
N SER A 128 -55.95 69.00 91.80
CA SER A 128 -56.99 69.92 92.30
C SER A 128 -56.43 70.94 93.30
N ALA A 129 -56.65 72.26 93.08
CA ALA A 129 -56.10 73.34 93.91
C ALA A 129 -57.17 74.27 94.52
N ARG A 130 -56.92 74.81 95.72
CA ARG A 130 -57.80 75.79 96.41
C ARG A 130 -57.00 76.80 97.23
N ASP A 131 -57.48 78.04 97.34
CA ASP A 131 -56.83 79.10 98.12
C ASP A 131 -57.45 79.25 99.54
N PRO A 132 -56.68 79.11 100.64
CA PRO A 132 -57.19 79.21 102.00
C PRO A 132 -57.62 80.63 102.42
N PRO A 133 -58.64 80.81 103.29
CA PRO A 133 -59.02 82.11 103.82
C PRO A 133 -58.05 82.67 104.90
N LEU A 134 -57.85 84.00 104.94
CA LEU A 134 -57.07 84.71 105.98
C LEU A 134 -57.98 85.18 107.12
N GLY A 135 -57.97 84.43 108.23
CA GLY A 135 -58.85 84.67 109.36
C GLY A 135 -60.32 84.54 108.96
N ARG A 136 -61.05 85.66 108.97
CA ARG A 136 -62.46 85.72 108.55
C ARG A 136 -62.66 86.24 107.12
N LEU A 137 -61.58 86.54 106.40
CA LEU A 137 -61.61 87.06 105.04
C LEU A 137 -61.34 85.91 104.05
N ALA A 138 -62.00 85.94 102.89
CA ALA A 138 -61.66 85.03 101.81
C ALA A 138 -60.26 85.37 101.25
N GLY A 139 -59.47 84.35 100.91
CA GLY A 139 -58.17 84.52 100.25
C GLY A 139 -58.32 85.13 98.87
N SER A 140 -57.21 85.56 98.28
CA SER A 140 -57.18 86.26 96.99
C SER A 140 -57.70 85.41 95.82
N GLY A 141 -57.64 84.07 95.90
CA GLY A 141 -58.11 83.10 94.91
C GLY A 141 -56.98 82.52 94.06
N VAL A 142 -57.13 81.28 93.56
CA VAL A 142 -56.08 80.57 92.80
C VAL A 142 -55.92 81.16 91.38
N LEU A 143 -54.71 81.60 91.05
CA LEU A 143 -54.35 82.10 89.72
C LEU A 143 -53.95 80.96 88.77
N GLY A 144 -53.26 79.93 89.26
CA GLY A 144 -52.88 78.79 88.42
C GLY A 144 -52.27 77.62 89.19
N THR A 145 -52.30 76.44 88.55
CA THR A 145 -51.64 75.21 89.00
C THR A 145 -50.66 74.76 87.93
N GLU A 146 -49.52 74.26 88.33
CA GLU A 146 -48.49 73.76 87.42
C GLU A 146 -47.82 72.49 87.97
N PHE A 147 -47.33 71.65 87.06
CA PHE A 147 -46.73 70.35 87.39
C PHE A 147 -45.54 70.00 86.50
N ARG A 148 -44.72 69.07 86.96
CA ARG A 148 -43.67 68.41 86.16
C ARG A 148 -43.51 66.96 86.59
N ILE A 149 -43.06 66.12 85.67
CA ILE A 149 -42.91 64.68 85.86
C ILE A 149 -41.43 64.31 85.66
N ASP A 150 -40.93 63.44 86.51
CA ASP A 150 -39.63 62.73 86.50
C ASP A 150 -38.36 63.56 86.72
N SER A 151 -38.31 64.83 86.31
CA SER A 151 -37.10 65.64 86.48
C SER A 151 -37.35 67.00 87.09
N THR A 152 -36.57 67.30 88.14
CA THR A 152 -36.55 68.60 88.79
C THR A 152 -35.84 69.69 87.98
N ALA A 153 -35.20 69.32 86.87
CA ALA A 153 -34.57 70.27 85.95
C ALA A 153 -35.54 70.76 84.85
N LEU A 154 -36.68 70.10 84.67
CA LEU A 154 -37.69 70.54 83.71
C LEU A 154 -38.48 71.74 84.25
N PRO A 155 -38.86 72.69 83.36
CA PRO A 155 -39.78 73.75 83.73
C PRO A 155 -41.15 73.16 84.11
N PHE A 156 -41.85 73.84 85.01
CA PHE A 156 -43.24 73.47 85.33
C PHE A 156 -44.14 73.75 84.11
N ASN A 157 -45.03 72.82 83.83
CA ASN A 157 -46.07 72.95 82.81
C ASN A 157 -47.38 73.39 83.46
N PRO A 158 -48.14 74.31 82.85
CA PRO A 158 -49.45 74.69 83.36
C PRO A 158 -50.40 73.49 83.34
N TYR A 159 -51.10 73.26 84.44
CA TYR A 159 -52.15 72.25 84.54
C TYR A 159 -53.49 72.82 84.07
N ILE A 160 -54.12 72.14 83.13
CA ILE A 160 -55.50 72.44 82.72
C ILE A 160 -56.44 71.64 83.61
N ALA A 161 -57.24 72.34 84.41
CA ALA A 161 -58.18 71.74 85.35
C ALA A 161 -59.07 70.68 84.66
N GLY A 162 -59.05 69.46 85.18
CA GLY A 162 -59.83 68.33 84.66
C GLY A 162 -59.10 67.44 83.63
N SER A 163 -57.88 67.76 83.22
CA SER A 163 -57.09 66.88 82.34
C SER A 163 -56.37 65.77 83.12
N SER A 164 -56.22 64.58 82.52
CA SER A 164 -55.46 63.47 83.12
C SER A 164 -53.97 63.63 82.86
N LEU A 165 -53.16 63.31 83.86
CA LEU A 165 -51.73 63.07 83.71
C LEU A 165 -51.51 61.75 82.96
N SER A 166 -50.56 61.72 82.03
CA SER A 166 -50.19 60.52 81.27
C SER A 166 -48.74 60.13 81.55
N PHE A 167 -48.51 58.83 81.73
CA PHE A 167 -47.19 58.23 82.01
C PHE A 167 -46.87 57.24 80.89
N PRO A 168 -46.19 57.68 79.82
CA PRO A 168 -45.99 56.85 78.64
C PRO A 168 -44.86 55.83 78.79
N ALA A 169 -43.95 56.03 79.75
CA ALA A 169 -42.81 55.15 79.98
C ALA A 169 -43.08 54.23 81.18
N GLU A 170 -42.59 53.00 81.10
CA GLU A 170 -42.55 52.08 82.22
C GLU A 170 -41.45 52.48 83.22
N GLY A 171 -41.68 52.28 84.51
CA GLY A 171 -40.73 52.61 85.58
C GLY A 171 -41.29 53.53 86.65
N PHE A 172 -40.41 53.98 87.53
CA PHE A 172 -40.75 54.88 88.64
C PHE A 172 -40.88 56.33 88.17
N HIS A 173 -41.98 56.96 88.53
CA HIS A 173 -42.25 58.36 88.24
C HIS A 173 -42.33 59.20 89.50
N SER A 174 -41.80 60.42 89.42
CA SER A 174 -41.91 61.44 90.46
C SER A 174 -42.68 62.64 89.91
N ILE A 175 -43.82 62.93 90.50
CA ILE A 175 -44.71 64.02 90.07
C ILE A 175 -44.52 65.16 91.05
N GLN A 176 -44.15 66.34 90.56
CA GLN A 176 -44.07 67.56 91.36
C GLN A 176 -45.10 68.57 90.89
N PHE A 177 -45.80 69.22 91.83
CA PHE A 177 -46.85 70.17 91.50
C PHE A 177 -46.98 71.28 92.55
N ARG A 178 -47.43 72.46 92.12
CA ARG A 178 -47.71 73.62 92.96
C ARG A 178 -48.75 74.54 92.32
N SER A 179 -49.31 75.44 93.11
CA SER A 179 -50.25 76.48 92.70
C SER A 179 -49.89 77.82 93.32
N PHE A 180 -50.37 78.89 92.71
CA PHE A 180 -50.17 80.26 93.16
C PHE A 180 -51.46 81.06 93.04
N ASP A 181 -51.63 82.08 93.88
CA ASP A 181 -52.84 82.90 93.99
C ASP A 181 -52.74 84.23 93.21
N LEU A 182 -53.78 85.07 93.31
CA LEU A 182 -53.83 86.39 92.69
C LEU A 182 -52.95 87.44 93.40
N ALA A 183 -52.59 87.22 94.66
CA ALA A 183 -51.60 88.02 95.39
C ALA A 183 -50.14 87.61 95.11
N HIS A 184 -49.95 86.60 94.25
CA HIS A 184 -48.67 85.99 93.88
C HIS A 184 -47.98 85.18 94.99
N ASN A 185 -48.72 84.77 96.03
CA ASN A 185 -48.27 83.78 96.98
C ASN A 185 -48.23 82.40 96.29
N THR A 186 -47.09 81.72 96.38
CA THR A 186 -46.86 80.44 95.70
C THR A 186 -46.69 79.33 96.73
N GLU A 187 -47.41 78.21 96.56
CA GLU A 187 -47.31 77.09 97.49
C GLU A 187 -45.97 76.36 97.32
N PRO A 188 -45.42 75.76 98.41
CA PRO A 188 -44.25 74.90 98.30
C PRO A 188 -44.51 73.72 97.36
N ILE A 189 -43.53 73.37 96.54
CA ILE A 189 -43.62 72.25 95.60
C ILE A 189 -43.93 70.95 96.36
N LYS A 190 -45.08 70.33 96.05
CA LYS A 190 -45.46 69.00 96.52
C LYS A 190 -44.93 67.94 95.58
N SER A 191 -44.67 66.74 96.11
CA SER A 191 -44.17 65.59 95.34
C SER A 191 -44.99 64.33 95.63
N ALA A 192 -45.24 63.49 94.61
CA ALA A 192 -45.83 62.16 94.71
C ALA A 192 -45.01 61.17 93.88
N SER A 193 -45.01 59.89 94.25
CA SER A 193 -44.32 58.83 93.48
C SER A 193 -45.25 57.66 93.18
N LEU A 194 -45.10 57.09 91.99
CA LEU A 194 -45.78 55.88 91.53
C LEU A 194 -44.86 55.12 90.56
N ALA A 195 -45.18 53.88 90.24
CA ALA A 195 -44.49 53.10 89.20
C ALA A 195 -45.50 52.66 88.13
N THR A 196 -45.10 52.78 86.87
CA THR A 196 -45.87 52.24 85.74
C THR A 196 -45.31 50.88 85.38
N ASP A 197 -46.14 49.85 85.36
CA ASP A 197 -45.87 48.49 84.87
C ASP A 197 -46.79 48.18 83.68
N ASN A 198 -46.17 47.95 82.53
CA ASN A 198 -46.87 47.60 81.29
C ASN A 198 -46.39 46.25 80.72
N THR A 199 -45.47 45.56 81.41
CA THR A 199 -44.83 44.35 80.90
C THR A 199 -45.69 43.14 81.26
N PRO A 200 -46.18 42.36 80.28
CA PRO A 200 -46.89 41.12 80.60
C PRO A 200 -45.97 40.09 81.28
N PRO A 201 -46.54 39.16 82.07
CA PRO A 201 -45.83 38.01 82.61
C PRO A 201 -45.09 37.19 81.54
N ARG A 202 -44.13 36.37 81.97
CA ARG A 202 -43.43 35.40 81.12
C ARG A 202 -43.55 33.98 81.67
N ALA A 203 -43.68 33.00 80.76
CA ALA A 203 -43.66 31.57 81.07
C ALA A 203 -42.48 30.88 80.34
N VAL A 204 -41.84 29.91 81.01
CA VAL A 204 -40.74 29.11 80.44
C VAL A 204 -40.96 27.64 80.77
N LEU A 205 -40.66 26.75 79.82
CA LEU A 205 -40.65 25.31 80.04
C LEU A 205 -39.26 24.79 80.41
N PHE A 206 -39.24 23.79 81.28
CA PHE A 206 -38.06 23.07 81.69
C PHE A 206 -38.38 21.59 81.92
N SER A 207 -37.45 20.69 81.59
CA SER A 207 -37.55 19.27 81.98
C SER A 207 -36.35 18.87 82.83
N GLN A 208 -36.58 18.03 83.84
CA GLN A 208 -35.53 17.46 84.66
C GLN A 208 -34.75 16.35 83.93
N GLN A 209 -35.34 15.79 82.87
CA GLN A 209 -34.69 14.85 81.98
C GLN A 209 -34.00 15.60 80.83
N PRO A 210 -32.95 15.04 80.22
CA PRO A 210 -32.31 15.64 79.06
C PRO A 210 -33.36 15.98 78.00
N PHE A 211 -33.36 17.23 77.57
CA PHE A 211 -34.25 17.73 76.54
C PHE A 211 -33.48 18.61 75.56
N ILE A 212 -33.95 18.64 74.32
CA ILE A 212 -33.48 19.59 73.32
C ILE A 212 -34.55 20.64 73.08
N SER A 213 -34.12 21.88 72.82
CA SER A 213 -35.03 22.95 72.41
C SER A 213 -35.48 22.69 70.98
N ILE A 214 -36.79 22.76 70.75
CA ILE A 214 -37.40 22.68 69.42
C ILE A 214 -38.17 23.98 69.14
N ASP A 215 -38.51 24.23 67.88
CA ASP A 215 -39.30 25.41 67.52
C ASP A 215 -40.66 25.41 68.26
N GLY A 216 -40.84 26.40 69.13
CA GLY A 216 -42.03 26.52 69.97
C GLY A 216 -42.09 25.59 71.20
N GLY A 217 -41.01 24.93 71.62
CA GLY A 217 -41.02 24.17 72.88
C GLY A 217 -39.82 23.25 73.13
N ILE A 218 -40.05 22.04 73.67
CA ILE A 218 -38.98 21.09 74.05
C ILE A 218 -39.27 19.66 73.59
N ALA A 219 -38.23 18.88 73.28
CA ALA A 219 -38.32 17.43 73.10
C ALA A 219 -37.55 16.72 74.20
N VAL A 220 -38.20 15.83 74.96
CA VAL A 220 -37.63 15.16 76.13
C VAL A 220 -37.30 13.71 75.81
N LEU A 221 -36.08 13.32 76.16
CA LEU A 221 -35.45 12.05 75.81
C LEU A 221 -35.77 10.97 76.85
N ALA A 222 -37.06 10.72 77.06
CA ALA A 222 -37.57 9.67 77.93
C ALA A 222 -38.95 9.20 77.46
N PRO A 223 -39.31 7.91 77.63
CA PRO A 223 -40.63 7.39 77.24
C PRO A 223 -41.79 7.94 78.08
N LEU A 224 -41.46 8.51 79.25
CA LEU A 224 -42.36 9.22 80.16
C LEU A 224 -41.58 10.40 80.74
N ALA A 225 -42.15 11.59 80.70
CA ALA A 225 -41.48 12.79 81.18
C ALA A 225 -42.37 13.70 82.02
N THR A 226 -41.74 14.49 82.90
CA THR A 226 -42.42 15.55 83.63
C THR A 226 -41.83 16.89 83.22
N VAL A 227 -42.68 17.77 82.68
CA VAL A 227 -42.27 19.12 82.26
C VAL A 227 -42.76 20.13 83.29
N GLN A 228 -41.85 21.01 83.71
CA GLN A 228 -42.10 22.08 84.66
C GLN A 228 -42.31 23.41 83.90
N VAL A 229 -43.37 24.13 84.25
CA VAL A 229 -43.63 25.50 83.82
C VAL A 229 -43.21 26.44 84.93
N ILE A 230 -42.40 27.44 84.62
CA ILE A 230 -41.96 28.49 85.54
C ILE A 230 -42.49 29.83 85.03
N ILE A 231 -43.16 30.58 85.92
CA ILE A 231 -43.78 31.86 85.64
C ILE A 231 -43.06 32.94 86.42
N ASN A 232 -42.74 34.04 85.75
CA ASN A 232 -42.19 35.22 86.39
C ASN A 232 -42.79 36.52 85.83
N ASP A 233 -42.78 37.56 86.66
CA ASP A 233 -43.06 38.93 86.24
C ASP A 233 -41.72 39.62 85.97
N PRO A 234 -41.38 39.94 84.71
CA PRO A 234 -40.08 40.52 84.38
C PRO A 234 -39.93 41.92 84.98
N LEU A 235 -38.83 42.16 85.71
CA LEU A 235 -38.43 43.52 86.09
C LEU A 235 -38.01 44.30 84.85
N ASN A 236 -38.82 45.25 84.39
CA ASN A 236 -38.44 46.19 83.35
C ASN A 236 -38.37 47.61 83.94
N ASN A 237 -37.22 48.27 83.75
CA ASN A 237 -36.91 49.57 84.37
C ASN A 237 -37.20 49.64 85.88
N LEU A 238 -36.92 48.53 86.58
CA LEU A 238 -37.15 48.31 88.02
C LEU A 238 -38.61 48.31 88.49
N ALA A 239 -39.60 48.35 87.58
CA ALA A 239 -41.01 48.19 87.91
C ALA A 239 -41.48 46.78 87.54
N ALA A 240 -42.11 46.09 88.49
CA ALA A 240 -42.87 44.85 88.29
C ALA A 240 -43.95 44.83 89.36
N SER A 241 -45.21 44.75 88.96
CA SER A 241 -46.36 44.72 89.86
C SER A 241 -46.50 43.37 90.57
N GLY A 242 -45.81 42.35 90.09
CA GLY A 242 -45.91 40.96 90.51
C GLY A 242 -47.05 40.24 89.79
N ILE A 243 -47.05 38.91 89.89
CA ILE A 243 -48.07 38.07 89.27
C ILE A 243 -49.36 38.06 90.08
N ASP A 244 -50.51 38.15 89.40
CA ASP A 244 -51.81 37.82 89.98
C ASP A 244 -51.91 36.28 90.07
N LEU A 245 -51.66 35.76 91.27
CA LEU A 245 -51.69 34.31 91.54
C LEU A 245 -53.07 33.66 91.29
N THR A 246 -54.13 34.45 91.14
CA THR A 246 -55.47 33.94 90.77
C THR A 246 -55.68 33.87 89.25
N GLY A 247 -54.77 34.47 88.48
CA GLY A 247 -54.84 34.58 87.02
C GLY A 247 -53.99 33.57 86.25
N ILE A 248 -53.41 32.55 86.91
CA ILE A 248 -52.58 31.52 86.26
C ILE A 248 -53.46 30.33 85.85
N ALA A 249 -53.39 29.93 84.58
CA ALA A 249 -54.05 28.73 84.09
C ALA A 249 -53.29 28.06 82.92
N TYR A 250 -53.55 26.78 82.68
CA TYR A 250 -53.06 26.07 81.49
C TYR A 250 -54.11 25.13 80.89
N SER A 251 -53.93 24.73 79.63
CA SER A 251 -54.63 23.60 79.02
C SER A 251 -53.67 22.71 78.22
N LEU A 252 -53.90 21.40 78.27
CA LEU A 252 -53.09 20.40 77.56
C LEU A 252 -53.92 19.79 76.44
N ASP A 253 -53.36 19.70 75.24
CA ASP A 253 -53.92 19.04 74.04
C ASP A 253 -55.34 19.49 73.69
N GLY A 254 -55.63 20.78 73.88
CA GLY A 254 -56.95 21.35 73.64
C GLY A 254 -58.03 20.97 74.67
N GLY A 255 -57.62 20.36 75.79
CA GLY A 255 -58.50 20.03 76.91
C GLY A 255 -58.98 21.25 77.71
N SER A 256 -59.71 20.97 78.80
CA SER A 256 -60.24 22.01 79.70
C SER A 256 -59.13 22.84 80.36
N THR A 257 -59.41 24.12 80.58
CA THR A 257 -58.51 25.04 81.30
C THR A 257 -58.44 24.69 82.79
N ILE A 258 -57.22 24.55 83.32
CA ILE A 258 -56.92 24.23 84.71
C ILE A 258 -56.26 25.46 85.36
N SER A 259 -56.88 26.00 86.41
CA SER A 259 -56.30 27.09 87.21
C SER A 259 -55.22 26.57 88.16
N VAL A 260 -54.14 27.33 88.30
CA VAL A 260 -52.99 27.02 89.15
C VAL A 260 -52.72 28.19 90.07
N THR A 261 -52.26 27.96 91.30
CA THR A 261 -51.98 29.02 92.28
C THR A 261 -50.49 29.21 92.58
N GLY A 262 -49.62 28.43 91.93
CA GLY A 262 -48.17 28.47 92.10
C GLY A 262 -47.48 29.10 90.90
N LEU A 263 -46.37 29.81 91.17
CA LEU A 263 -45.49 30.36 90.12
C LEU A 263 -44.72 29.27 89.37
N GLU A 264 -44.75 28.04 89.88
CA GLU A 264 -44.19 26.87 89.22
C GLU A 264 -45.16 25.68 89.38
N PHE A 265 -45.31 24.89 88.32
CA PHE A 265 -46.09 23.64 88.35
C PHE A 265 -45.54 22.62 87.35
N SER A 266 -45.84 21.34 87.57
CA SER A 266 -45.34 20.22 86.77
C SER A 266 -46.47 19.45 86.11
N ILE A 267 -46.23 18.97 84.90
CA ILE A 267 -47.17 18.17 84.10
C ILE A 267 -46.46 16.89 83.67
N ALA A 268 -47.02 15.73 84.01
CA ALA A 268 -46.55 14.44 83.52
C ALA A 268 -47.14 14.14 82.14
N LEU A 269 -46.29 13.77 81.19
CA LEU A 269 -46.64 13.50 79.80
C LEU A 269 -46.13 12.10 79.40
N GLY A 270 -46.98 11.37 78.66
CA GLY A 270 -46.63 10.10 78.03
C GLY A 270 -45.89 10.30 76.72
N SER A 271 -45.43 9.22 76.09
CA SER A 271 -44.82 9.28 74.76
C SER A 271 -45.78 9.86 73.72
N GLY A 272 -45.30 10.76 72.87
CA GLY A 272 -46.08 11.42 71.83
C GLY A 272 -45.87 12.92 71.75
N THR A 273 -46.66 13.56 70.89
CA THR A 273 -46.67 15.01 70.68
C THR A 273 -47.78 15.66 71.49
N HIS A 274 -47.41 16.65 72.31
CA HIS A 274 -48.32 17.40 73.19
C HIS A 274 -48.27 18.91 72.91
N VAL A 275 -49.40 19.59 73.13
CA VAL A 275 -49.56 21.04 72.99
C VAL A 275 -50.04 21.62 74.33
N LEU A 276 -49.25 22.49 74.93
CA LEU A 276 -49.51 23.12 76.22
C LEU A 276 -49.76 24.62 76.06
N ASN A 277 -50.98 25.08 76.36
CA ASN A 277 -51.32 26.50 76.40
C ASN A 277 -51.22 27.02 77.84
N VAL A 278 -50.55 28.14 78.06
CA VAL A 278 -50.37 28.79 79.39
C VAL A 278 -50.89 30.22 79.33
N SER A 279 -51.72 30.61 80.30
CA SER A 279 -52.32 31.94 80.44
C SER A 279 -52.01 32.52 81.83
N VAL A 280 -51.51 33.76 81.90
CA VAL A 280 -51.08 34.42 83.15
C VAL A 280 -51.43 35.90 83.13
N LYS A 281 -51.78 36.50 84.27
CA LYS A 281 -51.93 37.95 84.45
C LYS A 281 -51.03 38.49 85.55
N ASP A 282 -50.58 39.74 85.44
CA ASP A 282 -49.95 40.47 86.54
C ASP A 282 -50.97 41.20 87.44
N ASN A 283 -50.49 41.82 88.51
CA ASN A 283 -51.33 42.50 89.50
C ASN A 283 -51.97 43.81 88.97
N VAL A 284 -51.43 44.42 87.90
CA VAL A 284 -52.02 45.61 87.25
C VAL A 284 -52.87 45.28 86.01
N GLY A 285 -52.96 44.00 85.64
CA GLY A 285 -53.84 43.44 84.61
C GLY A 285 -53.23 43.21 83.23
N ASN A 286 -51.90 43.19 83.06
CA ASN A 286 -51.27 42.78 81.80
C ASN A 286 -51.29 41.25 81.65
N GLU A 287 -51.58 40.73 80.44
CA GLU A 287 -51.86 39.30 80.21
C GLU A 287 -50.85 38.64 79.25
N LEU A 288 -50.44 37.40 79.57
CA LEU A 288 -49.70 36.48 78.70
C LEU A 288 -50.61 35.33 78.27
N ASN A 289 -50.59 34.99 76.98
CA ASN A 289 -51.12 33.72 76.45
C ASN A 289 -50.06 33.09 75.53
N GLN A 290 -49.51 31.94 75.93
CA GLN A 290 -48.39 31.29 75.23
C GLN A 290 -48.66 29.82 74.97
N VAL A 291 -48.28 29.32 73.79
CA VAL A 291 -48.40 27.91 73.38
C VAL A 291 -47.02 27.28 73.33
N PHE A 292 -46.88 26.10 73.93
CA PHE A 292 -45.68 25.29 73.86
C PHE A 292 -45.95 23.92 73.23
N LYS A 293 -45.01 23.43 72.43
CA LYS A 293 -44.98 22.05 71.90
C LYS A 293 -44.07 21.17 72.74
N VAL A 294 -44.51 19.98 73.10
CA VAL A 294 -43.69 19.02 73.85
C VAL A 294 -43.69 17.68 73.13
N LEU A 295 -42.51 17.18 72.76
CA LEU A 295 -42.31 15.86 72.17
C LEU A 295 -41.70 14.92 73.21
N ILE A 296 -42.30 13.75 73.44
CA ILE A 296 -41.82 12.77 74.42
C ILE A 296 -41.56 11.41 73.73
N GLY A 297 -40.34 10.89 73.86
CA GLY A 297 -40.02 9.50 73.53
C GLY A 297 -39.93 9.16 72.04
N ASP A 298 -38.91 9.67 71.36
CA ASP A 298 -38.47 9.13 70.07
C ASP A 298 -37.82 7.74 70.28
N VAL A 299 -38.36 6.71 69.63
CA VAL A 299 -38.05 5.29 69.91
C VAL A 299 -37.74 4.45 68.67
N LEU A 300 -37.82 5.04 67.48
CA LEU A 300 -37.54 4.32 66.24
C LEU A 300 -36.15 4.71 65.74
N PRO A 301 -35.30 3.74 65.34
CA PRO A 301 -34.07 4.08 64.64
C PRO A 301 -34.38 4.59 63.22
N PRO A 302 -33.47 5.36 62.59
CA PRO A 302 -33.61 5.75 61.19
C PRO A 302 -33.71 4.55 60.25
N GLN A 303 -34.31 4.76 59.08
CA GLN A 303 -34.34 3.78 58.00
C GLN A 303 -33.44 4.22 56.85
N SER A 304 -32.57 3.32 56.39
CA SER A 304 -31.65 3.60 55.29
C SER A 304 -31.98 2.80 54.01
N MET A 305 -31.74 3.42 52.86
CA MET A 305 -31.80 2.78 51.54
C MET A 305 -30.55 3.15 50.74
N LEU A 306 -29.91 2.13 50.15
CA LEU A 306 -28.76 2.31 49.26
C LEU A 306 -29.19 2.18 47.79
N MET A 307 -29.00 3.25 47.02
CA MET A 307 -29.25 3.28 45.58
C MET A 307 -27.94 3.21 44.81
N ILE A 308 -27.88 2.34 43.80
CA ILE A 308 -26.72 2.19 42.90
C ILE A 308 -27.04 2.84 41.56
N GLY A 309 -26.26 3.85 41.19
CA GLY A 309 -26.32 4.58 39.92
C GLY A 309 -25.39 3.98 38.84
N PRO A 310 -25.47 4.49 37.60
CA PRO A 310 -24.62 4.03 36.48
C PRO A 310 -23.16 4.49 36.63
N PRO A 311 -22.19 3.83 35.95
CA PRO A 311 -22.36 2.60 35.15
C PRO A 311 -22.66 1.38 36.05
N LYS A 312 -23.66 0.59 35.69
CA LYS A 312 -24.02 -0.63 36.43
C LYS A 312 -24.60 -1.66 35.48
N LEU A 313 -24.40 -2.93 35.81
CA LEU A 313 -25.05 -4.05 35.17
C LEU A 313 -25.91 -4.76 36.23
N GLU A 314 -27.21 -4.77 35.96
CA GLU A 314 -28.19 -5.40 36.85
C GLU A 314 -27.96 -6.92 36.90
N PRO A 315 -28.11 -7.54 38.08
CA PRO A 315 -27.91 -8.96 38.24
C PRO A 315 -28.97 -9.77 37.48
N ALA A 316 -28.57 -10.96 37.01
CA ALA A 316 -29.47 -11.85 36.29
C ALA A 316 -30.53 -12.48 37.23
N SER A 317 -30.20 -12.62 38.52
CA SER A 317 -31.11 -13.08 39.59
C SER A 317 -30.96 -12.21 40.84
N ALA A 318 -31.97 -12.21 41.72
CA ALA A 318 -31.94 -11.44 42.97
C ALA A 318 -30.83 -11.87 43.97
N GLN A 319 -30.17 -13.01 43.73
CA GLN A 319 -29.07 -13.53 44.53
C GLN A 319 -27.68 -13.14 43.99
N ASP A 320 -27.59 -12.62 42.76
CA ASP A 320 -26.33 -12.21 42.16
C ASP A 320 -26.01 -10.75 42.54
N PRO A 321 -24.72 -10.40 42.68
CA PRO A 321 -24.32 -9.03 42.97
C PRO A 321 -24.58 -8.12 41.76
N VAL A 322 -24.89 -6.85 42.03
CA VAL A 322 -24.89 -5.81 41.00
C VAL A 322 -23.45 -5.54 40.59
N PHE A 323 -23.17 -5.59 39.29
CA PHE A 323 -21.87 -5.24 38.74
C PHE A 323 -21.75 -3.73 38.58
N ILE A 324 -20.64 -3.16 39.04
CA ILE A 324 -20.36 -1.72 39.05
C ILE A 324 -18.89 -1.47 38.74
N THR A 325 -18.53 -0.24 38.40
CA THR A 325 -17.13 0.21 38.37
C THR A 325 -16.81 0.98 39.65
N GLN A 326 -15.53 1.25 39.89
CA GLN A 326 -15.10 2.10 41.01
C GLN A 326 -15.67 3.53 40.96
N ASN A 327 -16.20 3.96 39.80
CA ASN A 327 -16.77 5.29 39.58
C ASN A 327 -18.30 5.31 39.66
N SER A 328 -18.96 4.16 39.81
CA SER A 328 -20.41 4.10 39.97
C SER A 328 -20.83 4.86 41.24
N PHE A 329 -21.83 5.73 41.10
CA PHE A 329 -22.33 6.52 42.22
C PHE A 329 -23.24 5.67 43.11
N LEU A 330 -22.89 5.56 44.38
CA LEU A 330 -23.75 5.01 45.41
C LEU A 330 -24.37 6.16 46.21
N THR A 331 -25.68 6.13 46.40
CA THR A 331 -26.42 7.14 47.16
C THR A 331 -27.11 6.47 48.33
N LEU A 332 -26.67 6.81 49.54
CA LEU A 332 -27.29 6.39 50.78
C LEU A 332 -28.28 7.46 51.23
N ILE A 333 -29.55 7.07 51.36
CA ILE A 333 -30.63 7.94 51.85
C ILE A 333 -31.07 7.36 53.19
N SER A 334 -31.02 8.16 54.26
CA SER A 334 -31.60 7.78 55.55
C SER A 334 -32.64 8.81 55.99
N THR A 335 -33.77 8.33 56.45
CA THR A 335 -34.86 9.14 57.00
C THR A 335 -35.14 8.72 58.43
N ASP A 336 -35.39 9.70 59.28
CA ASP A 336 -35.66 9.48 60.70
C ASP A 336 -37.16 9.56 60.98
N ASP A 337 -37.70 8.54 61.64
CA ASP A 337 -39.12 8.41 61.98
C ASP A 337 -39.28 8.56 63.49
N PHE A 338 -40.32 9.26 63.97
CA PHE A 338 -40.46 9.54 65.41
C PHE A 338 -41.10 8.38 66.19
N SER A 339 -42.25 7.89 65.71
CA SER A 339 -43.01 6.83 66.39
C SER A 339 -43.84 5.94 65.45
N LEU A 340 -44.10 6.40 64.23
CA LEU A 340 -44.75 5.63 63.18
C LEU A 340 -43.75 5.44 62.03
N ALA A 341 -43.42 4.19 61.70
CA ALA A 341 -42.51 3.87 60.60
C ALA A 341 -42.99 4.50 59.28
N GLY A 342 -42.09 5.25 58.62
CA GLY A 342 -42.32 5.95 57.36
C GLY A 342 -43.00 7.32 57.46
N ASP A 343 -43.12 7.92 58.66
CA ASP A 343 -43.68 9.27 58.83
C ASP A 343 -42.66 10.39 58.57
N ALA A 344 -41.36 10.08 58.60
CA ALA A 344 -40.24 11.02 58.49
C ALA A 344 -40.29 12.17 59.52
N LEU A 345 -41.06 12.07 60.61
CA LEU A 345 -41.24 13.13 61.60
C LEU A 345 -40.21 13.07 62.74
N GLY A 346 -39.20 12.21 62.64
CA GLY A 346 -38.11 12.06 63.61
C GLY A 346 -37.29 13.33 63.80
N LEU A 347 -36.42 13.34 64.82
CA LEU A 347 -35.60 14.50 65.18
C LEU A 347 -34.44 14.75 64.20
N GLY A 348 -34.18 13.80 63.31
CA GLY A 348 -33.24 13.89 62.20
C GLY A 348 -32.07 12.90 62.35
N VAL A 349 -31.44 12.58 61.22
CA VAL A 349 -30.28 11.67 61.18
C VAL A 349 -29.00 12.43 61.54
N ALA A 350 -28.27 11.98 62.55
CA ALA A 350 -27.01 12.58 62.99
C ALA A 350 -25.81 12.07 62.21
N PHE A 351 -25.75 10.78 61.94
CA PHE A 351 -24.70 10.20 61.11
C PHE A 351 -25.17 9.01 60.29
N GLN A 352 -24.47 8.80 59.18
CA GLN A 352 -24.55 7.61 58.35
C GLN A 352 -23.18 6.96 58.27
N LYS A 353 -23.16 5.63 58.21
CA LYS A 353 -21.94 4.87 57.99
C LYS A 353 -22.15 3.84 56.89
N VAL A 354 -21.17 3.72 56.01
CA VAL A 354 -21.03 2.58 55.10
C VAL A 354 -19.65 1.95 55.30
N SER A 355 -19.66 0.66 55.51
CA SER A 355 -18.50 -0.18 55.75
C SER A 355 -18.39 -1.18 54.62
N MET A 356 -17.16 -1.38 54.14
CA MET A 356 -16.84 -2.39 53.15
C MET A 356 -16.11 -3.52 53.87
N ASN A 357 -16.60 -4.76 53.75
CA ASN A 357 -16.04 -5.93 54.44
C ASN A 357 -15.83 -5.70 55.96
N ALA A 358 -16.80 -5.03 56.62
CA ALA A 358 -16.82 -4.67 58.04
C ALA A 358 -15.73 -3.68 58.55
N ALA A 359 -14.86 -3.13 57.68
CA ALA A 359 -13.73 -2.29 58.11
C ALA A 359 -14.05 -0.79 58.28
N GLY A 360 -15.25 -0.33 57.94
CA GLY A 360 -15.68 1.07 58.04
C GLY A 360 -14.84 2.03 57.19
N ARG A 361 -15.23 2.23 55.92
CA ARG A 361 -14.42 3.01 54.96
C ARG A 361 -14.93 4.45 54.77
N PHE A 362 -16.23 4.68 54.87
CA PHE A 362 -16.81 6.02 54.76
C PHE A 362 -17.76 6.31 55.92
N THR A 363 -17.65 7.51 56.48
CA THR A 363 -18.54 8.02 57.53
C THR A 363 -19.01 9.40 57.11
N PHE A 364 -20.31 9.61 57.11
CA PHE A 364 -20.94 10.88 56.76
C PHE A 364 -21.61 11.43 58.01
N ASN A 365 -21.22 12.64 58.41
CA ASN A 365 -21.80 13.32 59.57
C ASN A 365 -22.74 14.42 59.09
N ASN A 366 -23.91 14.52 59.71
CA ASN A 366 -24.84 15.62 59.49
C ASN A 366 -24.68 16.66 60.61
N PRO A 367 -23.99 17.79 60.39
CA PRO A 367 -23.80 18.78 61.44
C PRO A 367 -25.08 19.55 61.80
N ASN A 368 -26.11 19.51 60.94
CA ASN A 368 -27.37 20.23 61.11
C ASN A 368 -28.58 19.31 60.83
N PRO A 369 -28.82 18.32 61.70
CA PRO A 369 -29.98 17.42 61.58
C PRO A 369 -31.28 18.21 61.74
N GLY A 370 -32.21 17.99 60.82
CA GLY A 370 -33.51 18.67 60.78
C GLY A 370 -34.64 17.67 60.63
N GLN A 371 -35.75 17.93 61.34
CA GLN A 371 -36.97 17.14 61.26
C GLN A 371 -37.49 17.05 59.82
N GLY A 372 -38.01 15.89 59.40
CA GLY A 372 -38.53 15.72 58.04
C GLY A 372 -37.48 15.55 56.95
N SER A 373 -36.20 15.77 57.25
CA SER A 373 -35.16 15.85 56.23
C SER A 373 -34.47 14.50 56.03
N ALA A 374 -34.50 13.99 54.80
CA ALA A 374 -33.65 12.87 54.42
C ALA A 374 -32.17 13.31 54.47
N PHE A 375 -31.33 12.54 55.13
CA PHE A 375 -29.89 12.70 55.03
C PHE A 375 -29.40 11.90 53.83
N ILE A 376 -28.86 12.58 52.82
CA ILE A 376 -28.46 11.98 51.55
C ILE A 376 -26.96 12.14 51.38
N SER A 377 -26.26 11.02 51.28
CA SER A 377 -24.83 10.97 51.04
C SER A 377 -24.53 10.22 49.75
N SER A 378 -23.73 10.82 48.87
CA SER A 378 -23.24 10.16 47.66
C SER A 378 -21.75 9.90 47.74
N PHE A 379 -21.33 8.71 47.27
CA PHE A 379 -19.93 8.29 47.25
C PHE A 379 -19.68 7.33 46.09
N THR A 380 -18.40 7.07 45.82
CA THR A 380 -17.96 6.04 44.88
C THR A 380 -17.00 5.10 45.60
N LEU A 381 -16.75 3.93 45.01
CA LEU A 381 -15.73 3.00 45.51
C LEU A 381 -14.36 3.30 44.88
N SER A 382 -14.03 4.59 44.71
CA SER A 382 -12.80 5.02 44.06
C SER A 382 -11.56 4.38 44.70
N GLY A 383 -10.67 3.87 43.86
CA GLY A 383 -9.44 3.20 44.26
C GLY A 383 -9.60 1.75 44.71
N GLU A 384 -10.81 1.17 44.64
CA GLU A 384 -11.00 -0.26 44.86
C GLU A 384 -10.62 -1.09 43.64
N ALA A 385 -9.91 -2.18 43.90
CA ALA A 385 -9.58 -3.17 42.91
C ALA A 385 -10.82 -3.99 42.53
N ASP A 386 -10.70 -4.80 41.50
CA ASP A 386 -11.79 -5.68 41.08
C ASP A 386 -12.03 -6.77 42.13
N GLY A 387 -13.30 -7.11 42.33
CA GLY A 387 -13.71 -8.17 43.24
C GLY A 387 -15.12 -8.00 43.80
N LEU A 388 -15.48 -8.95 44.66
CA LEU A 388 -16.76 -8.95 45.38
C LEU A 388 -16.63 -8.21 46.71
N TYR A 389 -17.54 -7.27 46.94
CA TYR A 389 -17.55 -6.43 48.13
C TYR A 389 -18.90 -6.49 48.83
N ALA A 390 -18.88 -6.83 50.11
CA ALA A 390 -20.05 -6.70 50.98
C ALA A 390 -20.08 -5.28 51.56
N LEU A 391 -21.14 -4.53 51.23
CA LEU A 391 -21.42 -3.21 51.76
C LEU A 391 -22.40 -3.34 52.91
N GLU A 392 -21.97 -2.92 54.09
CA GLU A 392 -22.76 -2.85 55.31
C GLU A 392 -23.04 -1.38 55.62
N PHE A 393 -24.32 -0.98 55.75
CA PHE A 393 -24.69 0.41 56.01
C PHE A 393 -25.78 0.52 57.08
N PHE A 394 -25.73 1.62 57.82
CA PHE A 394 -26.72 1.99 58.84
C PHE A 394 -26.66 3.49 59.12
N ALA A 395 -27.69 4.00 59.79
CA ALA A 395 -27.74 5.35 60.32
C ALA A 395 -28.04 5.38 61.83
N GLU A 396 -27.71 6.51 62.45
CA GLU A 396 -28.04 6.82 63.84
C GLU A 396 -28.68 8.22 63.89
N ASP A 397 -29.75 8.35 64.66
CA ASP A 397 -30.43 9.62 64.87
C ASP A 397 -29.65 10.56 65.81
N VAL A 398 -30.21 11.73 66.10
CA VAL A 398 -29.62 12.74 67.01
C VAL A 398 -29.58 12.35 68.48
N ILE A 399 -30.24 11.27 68.88
CA ILE A 399 -30.34 10.85 70.28
C ILE A 399 -29.71 9.47 70.53
N GLY A 400 -29.17 8.84 69.49
CA GLY A 400 -28.40 7.61 69.54
C GLY A 400 -29.17 6.33 69.16
N ASN A 401 -30.40 6.42 68.66
CA ASN A 401 -31.08 5.24 68.14
C ASN A 401 -30.41 4.80 66.84
N LYS A 402 -29.90 3.58 66.86
CA LYS A 402 -29.09 3.02 65.77
C LYS A 402 -29.88 1.97 65.00
N GLU A 403 -29.91 2.12 63.69
CA GLU A 403 -30.46 1.14 62.76
C GLU A 403 -29.67 -0.18 62.81
N THR A 404 -30.35 -1.31 62.63
CA THR A 404 -29.66 -2.58 62.38
C THR A 404 -28.96 -2.52 61.02
N ALA A 405 -27.69 -2.88 60.97
CA ALA A 405 -26.92 -2.77 59.74
C ALA A 405 -27.49 -3.64 58.62
N GLN A 406 -27.75 -3.01 57.48
CA GLN A 406 -28.18 -3.68 56.26
C GLN A 406 -26.95 -4.06 55.43
N THR A 407 -27.01 -5.21 54.75
CA THR A 407 -25.92 -5.70 53.90
C THR A 407 -26.37 -5.91 52.47
N THR A 408 -25.56 -5.45 51.51
CA THR A 408 -25.70 -5.80 50.09
C THR A 408 -24.34 -6.18 49.50
N THR A 409 -24.31 -6.96 48.42
CA THR A 409 -23.07 -7.33 47.73
C THR A 409 -23.01 -6.67 46.37
N VAL A 410 -21.86 -6.07 46.06
CA VAL A 410 -21.56 -5.50 44.74
C VAL A 410 -20.32 -6.18 44.16
N ALA A 411 -20.28 -6.35 42.86
CA ALA A 411 -19.11 -6.81 42.12
C ALA A 411 -18.47 -5.60 41.45
N VAL A 412 -17.32 -5.15 41.95
CA VAL A 412 -16.54 -4.10 41.33
C VAL A 412 -15.72 -4.74 40.21
N ASP A 413 -15.93 -4.27 38.99
CA ASP A 413 -15.21 -4.71 37.82
C ASP A 413 -14.75 -3.50 37.00
N ASN A 414 -13.45 -3.24 37.02
CA ASN A 414 -12.75 -2.23 36.24
C ASN A 414 -11.82 -2.88 35.20
N SER A 415 -11.79 -4.21 35.12
CA SER A 415 -10.93 -4.91 34.19
C SER A 415 -11.48 -4.76 32.79
N HIS A 416 -10.57 -4.55 31.84
CA HIS A 416 -10.92 -4.53 30.43
C HIS A 416 -10.81 -5.95 29.87
N PRO A 417 -11.65 -6.33 28.88
CA PRO A 417 -11.48 -7.60 28.20
C PRO A 417 -10.12 -7.73 27.51
N LEU A 418 -9.70 -8.96 27.26
CA LEU A 418 -8.47 -9.28 26.56
C LEU A 418 -8.77 -9.96 25.22
N THR A 419 -8.49 -9.27 24.12
CA THR A 419 -8.58 -9.86 22.76
C THR A 419 -7.27 -10.51 22.30
N SER A 420 -7.37 -11.67 21.64
CA SER A 420 -6.32 -12.40 20.92
C SER A 420 -6.72 -12.73 19.47
N VAL A 421 -5.74 -12.78 18.56
CA VAL A 421 -5.94 -13.10 17.15
C VAL A 421 -5.55 -14.55 16.87
N HIS A 422 -6.43 -15.29 16.19
CA HIS A 422 -6.18 -16.64 15.71
C HIS A 422 -6.28 -16.71 14.18
N ILE A 423 -5.33 -17.38 13.55
CA ILE A 423 -5.29 -17.59 12.09
C ILE A 423 -5.41 -19.08 11.78
N SER A 424 -6.39 -19.42 10.94
CA SER A 424 -6.61 -20.75 10.41
C SER A 424 -6.40 -20.76 8.90
N GLY A 425 -5.39 -21.48 8.41
CA GLY A 425 -5.02 -21.53 7.00
C GLY A 425 -3.49 -21.48 6.80
N PRO A 426 -3.02 -21.40 5.54
CA PRO A 426 -1.61 -21.28 5.23
C PRO A 426 -1.00 -20.00 5.82
N GLN A 427 0.07 -20.16 6.58
CA GLN A 427 0.78 -19.04 7.21
C GLN A 427 2.28 -19.33 7.28
N PHE A 428 3.08 -18.28 7.15
CA PHE A 428 4.53 -18.33 7.24
C PHE A 428 5.03 -17.15 8.06
N LYS A 429 5.71 -17.42 9.17
CA LYS A 429 6.37 -16.38 9.97
C LYS A 429 7.85 -16.30 9.58
N ALA A 430 8.25 -15.18 8.98
CA ALA A 430 9.66 -14.97 8.69
C ALA A 430 10.44 -14.89 10.00
N ILE A 431 11.55 -15.62 10.09
CA ILE A 431 12.53 -15.46 11.17
C ILE A 431 13.43 -14.31 10.71
N GLY A 432 13.51 -13.23 11.50
CA GLY A 432 14.38 -12.10 11.14
C GLY A 432 15.84 -12.55 11.09
N ASP A 433 16.57 -12.15 10.05
CA ASP A 433 18.00 -12.42 9.86
C ASP A 433 18.92 -11.67 10.86
N VAL A 434 18.35 -11.10 11.92
CA VAL A 434 19.07 -10.36 12.96
C VAL A 434 19.08 -11.20 14.25
N PRO A 435 20.25 -11.68 14.70
CA PRO A 435 20.37 -12.34 16.00
C PRO A 435 19.86 -11.40 17.11
N GLY A 436 18.70 -11.73 17.70
CA GLY A 436 18.07 -10.96 18.78
C GLY A 436 16.71 -10.33 18.44
N ALA A 437 16.27 -10.33 17.19
CA ALA A 437 14.92 -9.91 16.82
C ALA A 437 13.92 -11.07 16.99
N ILE A 438 13.05 -11.00 18.00
CA ILE A 438 11.94 -11.95 18.16
C ILE A 438 10.83 -11.57 17.17
N GLY A 439 10.77 -12.28 16.04
CA GLY A 439 9.64 -12.28 15.10
C GLY A 439 9.81 -11.34 13.90
N GLY A 440 10.04 -11.90 12.71
CA GLY A 440 9.84 -11.19 11.45
C GLY A 440 8.36 -11.12 11.05
N PRO A 441 8.04 -10.49 9.90
CA PRO A 441 6.67 -10.33 9.42
C PRO A 441 5.96 -11.69 9.28
N LEU A 442 4.68 -11.71 9.65
CA LEU A 442 3.79 -12.85 9.44
C LEU A 442 3.13 -12.71 8.07
N PHE A 443 3.24 -13.76 7.27
CA PHE A 443 2.58 -13.90 5.97
C PHE A 443 1.42 -14.87 6.08
N ILE A 444 0.28 -14.54 5.46
CA ILE A 444 -0.88 -15.44 5.34
C ILE A 444 -1.40 -15.43 3.91
N ALA A 445 -2.06 -16.51 3.51
CA ALA A 445 -2.80 -16.50 2.24
C ALA A 445 -4.11 -15.69 2.36
N THR A 446 -4.61 -15.13 1.26
CA THR A 446 -5.91 -14.40 1.25
C THR A 446 -7.12 -15.24 1.66
N HIS A 447 -7.03 -16.57 1.54
CA HIS A 447 -8.05 -17.51 1.99
C HIS A 447 -7.83 -18.00 3.44
N SER A 448 -6.85 -17.47 4.16
CA SER A 448 -6.67 -17.73 5.59
C SER A 448 -7.72 -16.97 6.38
N LEU A 449 -8.33 -17.66 7.34
CA LEU A 449 -9.38 -17.12 8.18
C LEU A 449 -8.79 -16.51 9.45
N ILE A 450 -9.14 -15.25 9.71
CA ILE A 450 -8.83 -14.54 10.96
C ILE A 450 -10.04 -14.66 11.89
N SER A 451 -9.80 -15.11 13.12
CA SER A 451 -10.76 -15.09 14.21
C SER A 451 -10.22 -14.23 15.36
N LEU A 452 -11.12 -13.53 16.05
CA LEU A 452 -10.82 -12.79 17.26
C LEU A 452 -11.47 -13.49 18.44
N ASP A 453 -10.67 -13.83 19.44
CA ASP A 453 -11.15 -14.41 20.68
C ASP A 453 -10.93 -13.38 21.78
N ALA A 454 -12.01 -12.96 22.43
CA ALA A 454 -11.97 -12.01 23.53
C ALA A 454 -12.58 -12.61 24.79
N VAL A 455 -11.93 -12.38 25.91
CA VAL A 455 -12.39 -12.84 27.22
C VAL A 455 -12.36 -11.69 28.19
N ASP A 456 -13.46 -11.46 28.90
CA ASP A 456 -13.48 -10.58 30.06
C ASP A 456 -12.89 -11.35 31.26
N PRO A 457 -11.70 -10.95 31.78
CA PRO A 457 -10.99 -11.74 32.78
C PRO A 457 -11.71 -11.70 34.14
N ILE A 458 -11.88 -12.86 34.77
CA ILE A 458 -12.40 -12.95 36.14
C ILE A 458 -11.30 -12.54 37.12
N VAL A 459 -11.45 -11.38 37.76
CA VAL A 459 -10.54 -10.88 38.80
C VAL A 459 -11.26 -10.90 40.16
N ASN A 460 -10.75 -11.69 41.11
CA ASN A 460 -11.32 -11.87 42.45
C ASN A 460 -12.83 -12.19 42.47
N GLY A 461 -13.31 -12.94 41.47
CA GLY A 461 -14.70 -13.36 41.38
C GLY A 461 -15.64 -12.35 40.69
N ALA A 462 -15.12 -11.23 40.18
CA ALA A 462 -15.87 -10.28 39.36
C ALA A 462 -15.42 -10.34 37.89
N ALA A 463 -16.39 -10.49 36.99
CA ALA A 463 -16.31 -10.23 35.54
C ALA A 463 -17.71 -9.91 35.04
N SER A 464 -17.93 -8.73 34.48
CA SER A 464 -19.22 -8.27 33.97
C SER A 464 -19.61 -8.93 32.64
N GLY A 465 -18.64 -9.57 31.99
CA GLY A 465 -18.75 -10.32 30.75
C GLY A 465 -18.51 -9.46 29.51
N LEU A 466 -18.04 -10.10 28.43
CA LEU A 466 -17.84 -9.44 27.15
C LEU A 466 -19.17 -8.90 26.57
N LYS A 467 -19.17 -7.66 26.10
CA LYS A 467 -20.29 -7.04 25.39
C LYS A 467 -20.10 -7.09 23.88
N GLU A 468 -18.95 -6.63 23.39
CA GLU A 468 -18.60 -6.70 21.98
C GLU A 468 -17.08 -6.66 21.79
N THR A 469 -16.64 -7.24 20.68
CA THR A 469 -15.31 -7.03 20.10
C THR A 469 -15.50 -6.25 18.81
N LYS A 470 -14.82 -5.12 18.66
CA LYS A 470 -14.80 -4.35 17.42
C LYS A 470 -13.42 -4.39 16.80
N PHE A 471 -13.38 -4.36 15.47
CA PHE A 471 -12.15 -4.28 14.72
C PHE A 471 -12.29 -3.34 13.54
N ASN A 472 -11.19 -2.79 13.05
CA ASN A 472 -11.14 -2.19 11.73
C ASN A 472 -9.94 -2.73 10.96
N ILE A 473 -10.02 -2.65 9.63
CA ILE A 473 -8.94 -3.01 8.74
C ILE A 473 -8.42 -1.71 8.13
N ASP A 474 -7.10 -1.51 8.17
CA ASP A 474 -6.37 -0.41 7.55
C ASP A 474 -6.94 0.99 7.87
N ALA A 475 -7.24 1.22 9.16
CA ALA A 475 -7.82 2.46 9.67
C ALA A 475 -9.21 2.82 9.10
N GLY A 476 -9.96 1.82 8.59
CA GLY A 476 -11.36 1.95 8.20
C GLY A 476 -12.34 2.17 9.38
N PRO A 477 -13.66 2.16 9.13
CA PRO A 477 -14.65 2.19 10.20
C PRO A 477 -14.54 0.93 11.08
N PHE A 478 -14.84 1.07 12.38
CA PHE A 478 -14.93 -0.09 13.27
C PHE A 478 -16.20 -0.90 12.97
N GLU A 479 -16.02 -2.20 12.82
CA GLU A 479 -17.07 -3.21 12.67
C GLU A 479 -17.10 -4.12 13.91
N VAL A 480 -18.27 -4.65 14.25
CA VAL A 480 -18.42 -5.63 15.34
C VAL A 480 -18.05 -7.01 14.80
N PHE A 481 -17.12 -7.69 15.48
CA PHE A 481 -16.73 -9.06 15.15
C PHE A 481 -17.89 -10.03 15.41
N ALA A 482 -18.34 -10.69 14.33
CA ALA A 482 -19.44 -11.67 14.38
C ALA A 482 -18.98 -13.09 14.01
N SER A 483 -18.04 -13.20 13.06
CA SER A 483 -17.48 -14.47 12.59
C SER A 483 -16.10 -14.24 11.98
N SER A 484 -15.35 -15.32 11.74
CA SER A 484 -14.07 -15.25 11.05
C SER A 484 -14.18 -14.60 9.67
N PHE A 485 -13.13 -13.89 9.26
CA PHE A 485 -13.08 -13.18 7.97
C PHE A 485 -11.73 -13.37 7.28
N THR A 486 -11.68 -13.02 6.00
CA THR A 486 -10.46 -13.01 5.18
C THR A 486 -9.96 -11.60 4.94
N LEU A 487 -8.67 -11.45 4.64
CA LEU A 487 -8.09 -10.19 4.24
C LEU A 487 -7.72 -10.21 2.75
N SER A 488 -7.79 -9.05 2.11
CA SER A 488 -7.26 -8.86 0.76
C SER A 488 -5.73 -8.73 0.78
N GLU A 489 -5.10 -9.05 -0.35
CA GLU A 489 -3.64 -9.00 -0.53
C GLU A 489 -3.03 -7.63 -0.17
N GLY A 490 -1.83 -7.62 0.39
CA GLY A 490 -1.10 -6.44 0.82
C GLY A 490 -0.75 -6.47 2.31
N LYS A 491 0.02 -5.48 2.77
CA LYS A 491 0.23 -5.27 4.21
C LYS A 491 -1.07 -4.78 4.82
N ARG A 492 -1.56 -5.48 5.83
CA ARG A 492 -2.81 -5.20 6.52
C ARG A 492 -2.55 -4.91 7.99
N THR A 493 -3.24 -3.89 8.47
CA THR A 493 -3.25 -3.51 9.88
C THR A 493 -4.64 -3.73 10.43
N LEU A 494 -4.76 -4.60 11.41
CA LEU A 494 -5.98 -4.85 12.16
C LEU A 494 -5.89 -4.10 13.49
N LEU A 495 -6.74 -3.09 13.68
CA LEU A 495 -6.94 -2.51 15.01
C LEU A 495 -8.14 -3.19 15.65
N MET A 496 -8.01 -3.63 16.89
CA MET A 496 -9.09 -4.27 17.61
C MET A 496 -9.17 -3.75 19.04
N ALA A 497 -10.39 -3.67 19.55
CA ALA A 497 -10.69 -3.43 20.95
C ALA A 497 -11.95 -4.19 21.34
N SER A 498 -11.98 -4.73 22.55
CA SER A 498 -13.14 -5.31 23.18
C SER A 498 -13.59 -4.46 24.35
N LYS A 499 -14.90 -4.44 24.58
CA LYS A 499 -15.50 -3.82 25.77
C LYS A 499 -16.42 -4.79 26.48
N ASP A 500 -16.47 -4.68 27.79
CA ASP A 500 -17.34 -5.48 28.63
C ASP A 500 -18.75 -4.86 28.73
N ARG A 501 -19.60 -5.41 29.61
CA ARG A 501 -20.96 -4.92 29.82
C ARG A 501 -21.05 -3.65 30.70
N LEU A 502 -19.97 -3.26 31.37
CA LEU A 502 -19.84 -2.01 32.11
C LEU A 502 -19.17 -0.89 31.29
N ASP A 503 -18.88 -1.15 30.01
CA ASP A 503 -18.17 -0.28 29.08
C ASP A 503 -16.69 -0.03 29.45
N ASN A 504 -16.07 -0.94 30.21
CA ASN A 504 -14.62 -1.00 30.35
C ASN A 504 -14.05 -1.47 29.00
N GLU A 505 -13.32 -0.59 28.31
CA GLU A 505 -12.79 -0.83 26.96
C GLU A 505 -11.27 -1.04 26.96
N GLU A 506 -10.80 -2.10 26.32
CA GLU A 506 -9.35 -2.35 26.19
C GLU A 506 -8.69 -1.27 25.31
N LEU A 507 -7.41 -0.97 25.58
CA LEU A 507 -6.63 -0.13 24.68
C LEU A 507 -6.54 -0.77 23.29
N LEU A 508 -6.70 0.04 22.24
CA LEU A 508 -6.60 -0.41 20.85
C LEU A 508 -5.31 -1.22 20.63
N LYS A 509 -5.48 -2.50 20.27
CA LYS A 509 -4.39 -3.39 19.89
C LYS A 509 -4.20 -3.38 18.39
N THR A 510 -2.95 -3.28 17.97
CA THR A 510 -2.55 -3.36 16.56
C THR A 510 -2.00 -4.74 16.25
N PHE A 511 -2.52 -5.36 15.21
CA PHE A 511 -1.98 -6.60 14.63
C PHE A 511 -1.63 -6.36 13.16
N GLU A 512 -0.36 -6.53 12.82
CA GLU A 512 0.15 -6.36 11.46
C GLU A 512 0.35 -7.73 10.81
N VAL A 513 -0.12 -7.88 9.57
CA VAL A 513 0.04 -9.10 8.80
C VAL A 513 0.22 -8.77 7.32
N SER A 514 1.11 -9.49 6.65
CA SER A 514 1.30 -9.42 5.21
C SER A 514 0.43 -10.48 4.56
N VAL A 515 -0.51 -10.09 3.72
CA VAL A 515 -1.40 -11.02 3.02
C VAL A 515 -0.89 -11.20 1.61
N ASP A 516 -0.58 -12.43 1.23
CA ASP A 516 -0.06 -12.76 -0.09
C ASP A 516 -1.12 -13.54 -0.88
N GLN A 517 -1.24 -13.23 -2.17
CA GLN A 517 -2.05 -13.97 -3.15
C GLN A 517 -1.28 -14.22 -4.44
N THR A 518 -0.11 -13.60 -4.61
CA THR A 518 0.61 -13.62 -5.87
C THR A 518 1.51 -14.84 -5.87
N PRO A 519 1.22 -15.88 -6.70
CA PRO A 519 2.09 -17.04 -6.74
C PRO A 519 3.45 -16.69 -7.38
N PRO A 520 4.52 -17.46 -7.08
CA PRO A 520 5.82 -17.20 -7.65
C PRO A 520 5.86 -17.53 -9.13
N GLN A 521 6.71 -16.84 -9.88
CA GLN A 521 6.85 -17.05 -11.31
C GLN A 521 8.15 -17.78 -11.62
N THR A 522 8.04 -18.92 -12.30
CA THR A 522 9.22 -19.66 -12.77
C THR A 522 9.80 -19.13 -14.08
N THR A 523 11.10 -19.31 -14.25
CA THR A 523 11.84 -19.07 -15.49
C THR A 523 12.76 -20.24 -15.78
N VAL A 524 12.99 -20.49 -17.07
CA VAL A 524 13.90 -21.53 -17.57
C VAL A 524 15.17 -20.88 -18.10
N SER A 525 16.30 -21.47 -17.77
CA SER A 525 17.58 -21.21 -18.43
C SER A 525 18.33 -22.52 -18.68
N TYR A 526 19.35 -22.46 -19.54
CA TYR A 526 20.16 -23.61 -19.91
C TYR A 526 21.61 -23.36 -19.46
N ALA A 527 22.23 -24.36 -18.87
CA ALA A 527 23.61 -24.35 -18.39
C ALA A 527 24.43 -25.43 -19.11
N GLY A 528 25.66 -25.12 -19.49
CA GLY A 528 26.53 -26.08 -20.19
C GLY A 528 26.47 -25.96 -21.72
N PRO A 529 26.86 -27.01 -22.47
CA PRO A 529 27.02 -26.94 -23.91
C PRO A 529 25.70 -26.65 -24.64
N ALA A 530 25.86 -26.02 -25.81
CA ALA A 530 24.88 -25.46 -26.74
C ALA A 530 23.39 -25.72 -26.44
N ALA A 531 22.64 -24.63 -26.34
CA ALA A 531 21.20 -24.62 -26.50
C ALA A 531 20.87 -23.71 -27.68
N PHE A 532 19.99 -24.17 -28.55
CA PHE A 532 19.48 -23.37 -29.66
C PHE A 532 18.01 -23.06 -29.40
N PRO A 533 17.72 -21.92 -28.74
CA PRO A 533 16.36 -21.41 -28.64
C PRO A 533 15.96 -20.91 -30.03
N ASN A 534 14.75 -21.24 -30.46
CA ASN A 534 14.15 -21.01 -31.78
C ASN A 534 14.30 -22.18 -32.77
N HIS A 535 13.23 -22.44 -33.51
CA HIS A 535 13.10 -23.51 -34.47
C HIS A 535 13.58 -23.07 -35.88
N PRO A 536 14.70 -23.59 -36.41
CA PRO A 536 15.08 -23.42 -37.81
C PRO A 536 14.30 -24.37 -38.72
N SER A 537 14.08 -23.99 -39.98
CA SER A 537 13.17 -24.70 -40.92
C SER A 537 13.55 -26.17 -41.21
N ASP A 538 14.82 -26.52 -41.02
CA ASP A 538 15.42 -27.83 -41.27
C ASP A 538 15.66 -28.64 -39.99
N ALA A 539 15.23 -28.15 -38.82
CA ALA A 539 15.20 -28.92 -37.58
C ALA A 539 13.88 -29.69 -37.44
N GLN A 540 13.89 -30.74 -36.62
CA GLN A 540 12.70 -31.52 -36.26
C GLN A 540 12.75 -31.93 -34.78
N PRO A 541 11.64 -31.78 -34.03
CA PRO A 541 10.31 -31.41 -34.50
C PRO A 541 10.11 -29.90 -34.60
N SER A 542 9.10 -29.46 -35.36
CA SER A 542 8.85 -28.03 -35.58
C SER A 542 8.20 -27.25 -34.45
N ASP A 543 7.65 -28.00 -33.51
CA ASP A 543 6.98 -27.48 -32.33
C ASP A 543 7.82 -27.88 -31.13
N THR A 544 8.90 -27.14 -30.87
CA THR A 544 9.76 -27.28 -29.69
C THR A 544 10.20 -25.89 -29.25
N ASP A 545 10.38 -25.69 -27.94
CA ASP A 545 10.82 -24.41 -27.40
C ASP A 545 12.34 -24.25 -27.56
N ALA A 546 13.09 -25.35 -27.48
CA ALA A 546 14.53 -25.37 -27.69
C ALA A 546 15.05 -26.73 -28.17
N PHE A 547 16.21 -26.69 -28.82
CA PHE A 547 17.10 -27.84 -29.03
C PHE A 547 18.25 -27.78 -28.02
N ILE A 548 18.58 -28.93 -27.44
CA ILE A 548 19.65 -29.06 -26.45
C ILE A 548 20.46 -30.33 -26.70
N THR A 549 21.67 -30.41 -26.13
CA THR A 549 22.44 -31.66 -26.05
C THR A 549 22.06 -32.44 -24.79
N GLY A 550 22.41 -33.72 -24.74
CA GLY A 550 22.19 -34.57 -23.57
C GLY A 550 23.00 -34.16 -22.33
N GLN A 551 23.97 -33.26 -22.49
CA GLN A 551 24.79 -32.69 -21.42
C GLN A 551 24.35 -31.28 -21.03
N THR A 552 23.39 -30.68 -21.75
CA THR A 552 22.84 -29.37 -21.40
C THR A 552 21.99 -29.49 -20.14
N GLY A 553 22.37 -28.76 -19.10
CA GLY A 553 21.63 -28.65 -17.85
C GLY A 553 20.44 -27.73 -17.99
N ILE A 554 19.26 -28.20 -17.60
CA ILE A 554 18.04 -27.39 -17.48
C ILE A 554 18.04 -26.79 -16.08
N VAL A 555 17.90 -25.47 -16.00
CA VAL A 555 17.88 -24.72 -14.75
C VAL A 555 16.53 -24.05 -14.61
N LEU A 556 15.80 -24.42 -13.56
CA LEU A 556 14.57 -23.75 -13.15
C LEU A 556 14.90 -22.77 -12.03
N SER A 557 14.44 -21.53 -12.19
CA SER A 557 14.45 -20.52 -11.13
C SER A 557 13.03 -20.01 -10.92
N ALA A 558 12.74 -19.53 -9.72
CA ALA A 558 11.48 -18.86 -9.43
C ALA A 558 11.76 -17.60 -8.63
N GLN A 559 10.97 -16.57 -8.90
CA GLN A 559 10.92 -15.37 -8.10
C GLN A 559 9.49 -15.17 -7.65
N ASP A 560 9.32 -14.89 -6.37
CA ASP A 560 8.03 -14.43 -5.86
C ASP A 560 7.90 -12.92 -6.09
N PRO A 561 7.02 -12.45 -6.98
CA PRO A 561 6.90 -11.04 -7.30
C PRO A 561 6.37 -10.25 -6.09
N VAL A 562 6.93 -9.07 -5.85
CA VAL A 562 6.36 -8.15 -4.86
C VAL A 562 5.09 -7.53 -5.41
N SER A 563 3.95 -7.87 -4.82
CA SER A 563 2.63 -7.32 -5.12
C SER A 563 2.07 -6.67 -3.86
N GLN A 564 1.60 -5.42 -3.97
CA GLN A 564 1.12 -4.63 -2.82
C GLN A 564 2.10 -4.61 -1.62
N GLU A 565 3.40 -4.50 -1.93
CA GLU A 565 4.52 -4.55 -0.96
C GLU A 565 4.69 -5.88 -0.18
N VAL A 566 4.06 -6.96 -0.65
CA VAL A 566 4.13 -8.30 -0.06
C VAL A 566 4.73 -9.28 -1.05
N ALA A 567 5.59 -10.16 -0.54
CA ALA A 567 6.05 -11.39 -1.18
C ALA A 567 6.44 -12.37 -0.07
N SER A 568 5.75 -13.50 0.03
CA SER A 568 6.02 -14.52 1.06
C SER A 568 7.26 -15.36 0.75
N GLY A 569 7.77 -15.26 -0.48
CA GLY A 569 8.95 -15.91 -1.00
C GLY A 569 8.65 -17.30 -1.56
N VAL A 570 9.59 -17.82 -2.36
CA VAL A 570 9.49 -19.17 -2.93
C VAL A 570 9.70 -20.22 -1.83
N LYS A 571 8.82 -21.22 -1.77
CA LYS A 571 8.95 -22.43 -0.93
C LYS A 571 9.63 -23.56 -1.68
N GLU A 572 9.13 -23.88 -2.87
CA GLU A 572 9.63 -24.98 -3.69
C GLU A 572 9.28 -24.79 -5.18
N ILE A 573 10.09 -25.39 -6.06
CA ILE A 573 9.75 -25.59 -7.47
C ILE A 573 9.53 -27.09 -7.67
N LYS A 574 8.48 -27.48 -8.38
CA LYS A 574 8.20 -28.85 -8.77
C LYS A 574 8.21 -29.00 -10.27
N TYR A 575 8.70 -30.14 -10.76
CA TYR A 575 8.70 -30.46 -12.19
C TYR A 575 8.47 -31.95 -12.42
N LYS A 576 7.95 -32.31 -13.58
CA LYS A 576 7.87 -33.70 -14.05
C LYS A 576 8.22 -33.77 -15.52
N ILE A 577 8.70 -34.94 -15.96
CA ILE A 577 9.13 -35.18 -17.33
C ILE A 577 8.17 -36.21 -17.95
N ASN A 578 7.67 -35.92 -19.15
CA ASN A 578 6.82 -36.80 -19.97
C ASN A 578 5.59 -37.35 -19.22
N GLY A 579 4.96 -36.52 -18.38
CA GLY A 579 3.75 -36.90 -17.63
C GLY A 579 3.99 -37.83 -16.43
N GLY A 580 5.24 -38.01 -15.99
CA GLY A 580 5.56 -38.77 -14.78
C GLY A 580 5.16 -38.07 -13.47
N GLU A 581 5.72 -38.52 -12.35
CA GLU A 581 5.48 -37.91 -11.03
C GLU A 581 6.21 -36.57 -10.86
N PHE A 582 5.61 -35.65 -10.09
CA PHE A 582 6.26 -34.38 -9.74
C PHE A 582 7.42 -34.60 -8.76
N LEU A 583 8.60 -34.15 -9.16
CA LEU A 583 9.82 -34.10 -8.38
C LEU A 583 10.03 -32.68 -7.84
N VAL A 584 10.60 -32.56 -6.64
CA VAL A 584 11.07 -31.28 -6.12
C VAL A 584 12.40 -30.94 -6.80
N TYR A 585 12.48 -29.75 -7.38
CA TYR A 585 13.68 -29.27 -8.03
C TYR A 585 14.79 -29.00 -6.99
N ALA A 586 15.84 -29.82 -7.04
CA ALA A 586 16.98 -29.73 -6.13
C ALA A 586 18.22 -29.05 -6.76
N GLY A 587 18.16 -28.72 -8.06
CA GLY A 587 19.26 -28.18 -8.83
C GLY A 587 19.15 -28.54 -10.31
N SER A 588 20.13 -28.10 -11.11
CA SER A 588 20.14 -28.37 -12.55
C SER A 588 20.13 -29.87 -12.85
N PHE A 589 19.37 -30.28 -13.87
CA PHE A 589 19.28 -31.66 -14.33
C PHE A 589 19.46 -31.75 -15.85
N THR A 590 19.87 -32.92 -16.35
CA THR A 590 20.10 -33.18 -17.78
C THR A 590 19.17 -34.26 -18.33
N LEU A 591 19.05 -34.33 -19.66
CA LEU A 591 18.28 -35.34 -20.38
C LEU A 591 19.22 -36.12 -21.31
N PRO A 592 19.86 -37.21 -20.86
CA PRO A 592 21.00 -37.80 -21.58
C PRO A 592 20.63 -38.50 -22.91
N ALA A 593 19.41 -39.02 -23.03
CA ALA A 593 18.99 -39.75 -24.23
C ALA A 593 18.37 -38.81 -25.27
N PRO A 594 18.69 -38.98 -26.58
CA PRO A 594 18.10 -38.16 -27.63
C PRO A 594 16.59 -38.41 -27.75
N GLY A 595 15.85 -37.36 -28.07
CA GLY A 595 14.40 -37.40 -28.26
C GLY A 595 13.67 -36.15 -27.77
N VAL A 596 12.35 -36.15 -27.89
CA VAL A 596 11.49 -35.03 -27.49
C VAL A 596 10.96 -35.26 -26.08
N TYR A 597 11.08 -34.22 -25.24
CA TYR A 597 10.63 -34.25 -23.86
C TYR A 597 9.67 -33.10 -23.59
N LEU A 598 8.63 -33.38 -22.81
CA LEU A 598 7.71 -32.38 -22.26
C LEU A 598 7.93 -32.29 -20.75
N ILE A 599 8.37 -31.12 -20.31
CA ILE A 599 8.62 -30.80 -18.90
C ILE A 599 7.49 -29.90 -18.42
N GLU A 600 6.73 -30.37 -17.43
CA GLU A 600 5.71 -29.57 -16.76
C GLU A 600 6.27 -29.14 -15.41
N TYR A 601 6.23 -27.85 -15.10
CA TYR A 601 6.82 -27.29 -13.89
C TYR A 601 6.00 -26.13 -13.33
N PHE A 602 6.07 -25.94 -12.01
CA PHE A 602 5.46 -24.82 -11.30
C PHE A 602 6.17 -24.57 -9.97
N ALA A 603 6.11 -23.34 -9.46
CA ALA A 603 6.55 -22.97 -8.12
C ALA A 603 5.39 -22.80 -7.13
N LYS A 604 5.71 -22.96 -5.85
CA LYS A 604 4.85 -22.60 -4.72
C LYS A 604 5.53 -21.57 -3.83
N ASP A 605 4.75 -20.62 -3.33
CA ASP A 605 5.20 -19.69 -2.30
C ASP A 605 5.17 -20.33 -0.89
N ARG A 606 5.54 -19.55 0.14
CA ARG A 606 5.54 -20.02 1.53
C ARG A 606 4.17 -20.02 2.21
N VAL A 607 3.14 -19.49 1.55
CA VAL A 607 1.73 -19.56 1.98
C VAL A 607 0.89 -20.46 1.06
N ASP A 608 1.55 -21.38 0.35
CA ASP A 608 0.98 -22.44 -0.49
C ASP A 608 0.20 -22.01 -1.75
N HIS A 609 0.35 -20.77 -2.26
CA HIS A 609 -0.09 -20.47 -3.63
C HIS A 609 0.85 -21.08 -4.64
N ALA A 610 0.27 -21.71 -5.66
CA ALA A 610 0.99 -22.28 -6.79
C ALA A 610 0.72 -21.47 -8.05
N GLU A 611 1.73 -21.25 -8.88
CA GLU A 611 1.48 -20.76 -10.24
C GLU A 611 0.77 -21.83 -11.09
N ALA A 612 0.14 -21.39 -12.18
CA ALA A 612 -0.36 -22.32 -13.18
C ALA A 612 0.81 -23.13 -13.78
N PRO A 613 0.66 -24.46 -13.99
CA PRO A 613 1.71 -25.27 -14.60
C PRO A 613 2.18 -24.69 -15.93
N ARG A 614 3.49 -24.54 -16.05
CA ARG A 614 4.17 -24.15 -17.28
C ARG A 614 4.69 -25.39 -17.98
N PHE A 615 4.74 -25.32 -19.30
CA PHE A 615 5.21 -26.40 -20.16
C PHE A 615 6.46 -25.96 -20.90
N LEU A 616 7.46 -26.83 -20.93
CA LEU A 616 8.68 -26.68 -21.69
C LEU A 616 8.86 -27.94 -22.54
N LYS A 617 8.78 -27.79 -23.85
CA LYS A 617 9.04 -28.84 -24.82
C LYS A 617 10.46 -28.68 -25.36
N VAL A 618 11.32 -29.66 -25.12
CA VAL A 618 12.72 -29.66 -25.57
C VAL A 618 13.00 -30.88 -26.42
N ALA A 619 13.81 -30.69 -27.47
CA ALA A 619 14.34 -31.76 -28.29
C ALA A 619 15.82 -31.95 -27.96
N VAL A 620 16.18 -33.13 -27.47
CA VAL A 620 17.57 -33.53 -27.19
C VAL A 620 18.15 -34.14 -28.44
N ASP A 621 19.17 -33.50 -29.00
CA ASP A 621 19.90 -33.98 -30.16
C ASP A 621 21.40 -34.12 -29.86
N ASN A 622 21.88 -35.35 -30.01
CA ASN A 622 23.27 -35.76 -29.82
C ASN A 622 23.87 -36.34 -31.10
N ALA A 623 23.09 -36.36 -32.19
CA ALA A 623 23.53 -36.94 -33.44
C ALA A 623 24.54 -36.00 -34.11
N VAL A 624 25.49 -36.58 -34.84
CA VAL A 624 26.42 -35.80 -35.66
C VAL A 624 25.93 -35.81 -37.10
N PRO A 625 26.09 -34.72 -37.86
CA PRO A 625 25.70 -34.73 -39.27
C PRO A 625 26.52 -35.73 -40.10
N GLU A 626 25.87 -36.35 -41.06
CA GLU A 626 26.45 -37.26 -42.04
C GLU A 626 26.81 -36.48 -43.32
N THR A 627 28.06 -36.59 -43.77
CA THR A 627 28.54 -35.89 -44.98
C THR A 627 28.59 -36.81 -46.20
N SER A 628 28.39 -36.23 -47.38
CA SER A 628 28.58 -36.91 -48.66
C SER A 628 29.29 -36.01 -49.68
N LEU A 629 29.96 -36.62 -50.65
CA LEU A 629 30.70 -35.95 -51.72
C LEU A 629 30.24 -36.47 -53.08
N ALA A 630 30.03 -35.57 -54.03
CA ALA A 630 29.73 -35.89 -55.43
C ALA A 630 30.77 -35.26 -56.37
N VAL A 631 31.14 -36.02 -57.41
CA VAL A 631 32.07 -35.60 -58.48
C VAL A 631 31.26 -35.44 -59.76
N GLY A 632 31.36 -34.27 -60.38
CA GLY A 632 30.70 -33.98 -61.65
C GLY A 632 31.46 -34.50 -62.88
N GLN A 633 31.11 -33.97 -64.04
CA GLN A 633 31.78 -34.22 -65.33
C GLN A 633 32.50 -32.94 -65.79
N PRO A 634 33.53 -33.03 -66.65
CA PRO A 634 34.09 -34.24 -67.24
C PRO A 634 34.97 -35.02 -66.26
N SER A 635 34.95 -36.34 -66.31
CA SER A 635 35.80 -37.23 -65.51
C SER A 635 35.93 -38.56 -66.25
N PHE A 636 36.97 -39.35 -65.95
CA PHE A 636 37.12 -40.67 -66.54
C PHE A 636 37.70 -41.68 -65.56
N GLN A 637 37.49 -42.97 -65.85
CA GLN A 637 37.97 -44.07 -65.03
C GLN A 637 39.31 -44.56 -65.57
N ALA A 638 40.32 -44.64 -64.70
CA ALA A 638 41.60 -45.27 -65.00
C ALA A 638 42.12 -46.01 -63.76
N PHE A 639 42.49 -47.28 -63.92
CA PHE A 639 43.06 -48.10 -62.84
C PHE A 639 42.25 -48.08 -61.53
N SER A 640 40.92 -48.15 -61.66
CA SER A 640 39.94 -48.13 -60.56
C SER A 640 39.88 -46.80 -59.78
N GLU A 641 40.45 -45.74 -60.34
CA GLU A 641 40.32 -44.37 -59.83
C GLU A 641 39.51 -43.50 -60.79
N THR A 642 38.76 -42.57 -60.20
CA THR A 642 38.14 -41.47 -60.94
C THR A 642 39.18 -40.36 -61.09
N LEU A 643 39.67 -40.17 -62.31
CA LEU A 643 40.48 -39.03 -62.68
C LEU A 643 39.56 -37.88 -63.11
N ILE A 644 39.89 -36.67 -62.68
CA ILE A 644 39.09 -35.47 -62.95
C ILE A 644 39.92 -34.46 -63.75
N THR A 645 39.25 -33.47 -64.33
CA THR A 645 39.86 -32.36 -65.05
C THR A 645 39.76 -31.06 -64.22
N PRO A 646 40.47 -29.99 -64.60
CA PRO A 646 40.35 -28.70 -63.91
C PRO A 646 38.95 -28.08 -63.94
N GLU A 647 38.07 -28.56 -64.81
CA GLU A 647 36.69 -28.10 -64.97
C GLU A 647 35.68 -28.97 -64.20
N THR A 648 36.09 -30.09 -63.61
CA THR A 648 35.17 -31.01 -62.91
C THR A 648 34.64 -30.40 -61.61
N PRO A 649 33.31 -30.18 -61.48
CA PRO A 649 32.73 -29.65 -60.26
C PRO A 649 32.71 -30.69 -59.14
N ILE A 650 33.10 -30.29 -57.93
CA ILE A 650 33.01 -31.08 -56.69
C ILE A 650 31.96 -30.46 -55.79
N THR A 651 31.00 -31.27 -55.34
CA THR A 651 29.90 -30.84 -54.47
C THR A 651 29.94 -31.62 -53.16
N LEU A 652 29.88 -30.90 -52.04
CA LEU A 652 29.71 -31.48 -50.71
C LEU A 652 28.26 -31.28 -50.26
N SER A 653 27.71 -32.27 -49.55
CA SER A 653 26.43 -32.13 -48.86
C SER A 653 26.45 -32.83 -47.52
N ALA A 654 25.52 -32.47 -46.63
CA ALA A 654 25.39 -33.09 -45.33
C ALA A 654 23.93 -33.12 -44.89
N VAL A 655 23.59 -34.10 -44.07
CA VAL A 655 22.27 -34.24 -43.46
C VAL A 655 22.47 -34.45 -41.96
N ASP A 656 21.73 -33.71 -41.16
CA ASP A 656 21.63 -33.98 -39.72
C ASP A 656 20.57 -35.09 -39.50
N PRO A 657 20.96 -36.28 -39.04
CA PRO A 657 20.05 -37.43 -39.03
C PRO A 657 19.01 -37.33 -37.90
N LEU A 658 17.77 -37.65 -38.21
CA LEU A 658 16.67 -37.67 -37.25
C LEU A 658 16.77 -38.86 -36.29
N VAL A 659 17.06 -38.61 -35.01
CA VAL A 659 17.14 -39.65 -33.97
C VAL A 659 16.04 -39.42 -32.93
N ASN A 660 15.14 -40.40 -32.75
CA ASN A 660 13.99 -40.30 -31.83
C ASN A 660 13.16 -39.01 -32.01
N ASN A 661 12.95 -38.59 -33.25
CA ASN A 661 12.28 -37.35 -33.65
C ASN A 661 12.99 -36.06 -33.21
N ALA A 662 14.30 -36.10 -32.92
CA ALA A 662 15.12 -34.92 -32.67
C ALA A 662 16.26 -34.83 -33.70
N ALA A 663 16.34 -33.68 -34.37
CA ALA A 663 17.46 -33.23 -35.21
C ALA A 663 17.50 -31.71 -35.15
N SER A 664 18.63 -31.13 -34.72
CA SER A 664 18.82 -29.68 -34.58
C SER A 664 19.11 -28.97 -35.92
N GLY A 665 19.32 -29.77 -36.95
CA GLY A 665 19.55 -29.37 -38.32
C GLY A 665 20.99 -28.91 -38.58
N LEU A 666 21.32 -28.81 -39.86
CA LEU A 666 22.69 -28.56 -40.31
C LEU A 666 23.05 -27.08 -40.10
N LYS A 667 24.21 -26.82 -39.48
CA LYS A 667 24.76 -25.46 -39.36
C LYS A 667 25.70 -25.14 -40.52
N GLU A 668 26.72 -25.97 -40.71
CA GLU A 668 27.77 -25.72 -41.70
C GLU A 668 28.47 -27.02 -42.11
N ILE A 669 28.99 -27.02 -43.34
CA ILE A 669 29.99 -27.99 -43.81
C ILE A 669 31.32 -27.25 -43.84
N LEU A 670 32.34 -27.83 -43.20
CA LEU A 670 33.71 -27.33 -43.19
C LEU A 670 34.56 -28.22 -44.10
N PHE A 671 35.35 -27.62 -44.98
CA PHE A 671 36.25 -28.35 -45.86
C PHE A 671 37.61 -27.67 -45.98
N SER A 672 38.64 -28.44 -46.31
CA SER A 672 39.95 -27.94 -46.70
C SER A 672 40.45 -28.70 -47.91
N VAL A 673 41.19 -27.99 -48.77
CA VAL A 673 41.92 -28.59 -49.89
C VAL A 673 43.40 -28.60 -49.53
N ASP A 674 44.00 -29.79 -49.55
CA ASP A 674 45.37 -30.05 -49.11
C ASP A 674 45.59 -29.62 -47.65
N GLN A 675 46.60 -28.80 -47.40
CA GLN A 675 46.98 -28.31 -46.08
C GLN A 675 46.42 -26.91 -45.79
N THR A 676 45.42 -26.46 -46.55
CA THR A 676 44.75 -25.17 -46.26
C THR A 676 43.93 -25.26 -44.97
N PRO A 677 43.72 -24.14 -44.26
CA PRO A 677 42.80 -24.10 -43.12
C PRO A 677 41.37 -24.47 -43.53
N LEU A 678 40.60 -25.06 -42.61
CA LEU A 678 39.18 -25.37 -42.84
C LEU A 678 38.40 -24.08 -43.16
N ALA A 679 37.67 -24.11 -44.27
CA ALA A 679 36.76 -23.07 -44.72
C ALA A 679 35.32 -23.59 -44.75
N VAL A 680 34.34 -22.69 -44.65
CA VAL A 680 32.93 -23.03 -44.81
C VAL A 680 32.64 -23.30 -46.28
N TYR A 681 32.05 -24.45 -46.57
CA TYR A 681 31.58 -24.79 -47.90
C TYR A 681 30.28 -24.01 -48.22
N SER A 682 30.34 -23.19 -49.26
CA SER A 682 29.22 -22.33 -49.70
C SER A 682 28.66 -22.70 -51.07
N SER A 683 29.49 -23.27 -51.94
CA SER A 683 29.11 -23.71 -53.28
C SER A 683 30.08 -24.76 -53.80
N THR A 684 29.66 -25.43 -54.88
CA THR A 684 30.53 -26.28 -55.70
C THR A 684 31.83 -25.58 -56.07
N PHE A 685 32.93 -26.33 -56.12
CA PHE A 685 34.27 -25.84 -56.47
C PHE A 685 34.97 -26.78 -57.46
N THR A 686 36.06 -26.33 -58.08
CA THR A 686 36.95 -27.15 -58.91
C THR A 686 38.37 -27.16 -58.34
N LEU A 687 39.23 -28.03 -58.86
CA LEU A 687 40.62 -28.16 -58.44
C LEU A 687 41.55 -27.85 -59.62
N ALA A 688 42.72 -27.27 -59.34
CA ALA A 688 43.76 -27.08 -60.35
C ALA A 688 44.40 -28.43 -60.73
N GLN A 689 45.17 -28.48 -61.83
CA GLN A 689 45.93 -29.69 -62.18
C GLN A 689 46.88 -30.10 -61.04
N GLY A 690 46.97 -31.39 -60.77
CA GLY A 690 47.78 -31.95 -59.68
C GLY A 690 47.03 -32.98 -58.84
N THR A 691 47.68 -33.45 -57.78
CA THR A 691 47.07 -34.35 -56.79
C THR A 691 46.67 -33.56 -55.55
N HIS A 692 45.40 -33.66 -55.17
CA HIS A 692 44.81 -32.89 -54.08
C HIS A 692 44.12 -33.79 -53.05
N THR A 693 44.21 -33.43 -51.77
CA THR A 693 43.45 -34.08 -50.68
C THR A 693 42.36 -33.16 -50.17
N VAL A 694 41.09 -33.50 -50.42
CA VAL A 694 39.94 -32.79 -49.87
C VAL A 694 39.54 -33.42 -48.54
N SER A 695 39.61 -32.64 -47.46
CA SER A 695 39.12 -33.06 -46.13
C SER A 695 37.83 -32.31 -45.80
N PHE A 696 36.82 -32.97 -45.24
CA PHE A 696 35.54 -32.32 -44.93
C PHE A 696 34.80 -32.96 -43.75
N LEU A 697 34.07 -32.15 -42.99
CA LEU A 697 33.13 -32.57 -41.94
C LEU A 697 31.96 -31.60 -41.88
N ALA A 698 30.90 -31.97 -41.18
CA ALA A 698 29.76 -31.10 -40.93
C ALA A 698 29.50 -30.92 -39.44
N LYS A 699 28.88 -29.80 -39.10
CA LYS A 699 28.41 -29.48 -37.75
C LYS A 699 26.93 -29.14 -37.78
N ASP A 700 26.21 -29.60 -36.78
CA ASP A 700 24.83 -29.20 -36.55
C ASP A 700 24.78 -27.85 -35.78
N ARG A 701 23.58 -27.42 -35.41
CA ARG A 701 23.38 -26.16 -34.66
C ARG A 701 23.72 -26.25 -33.18
N LEU A 702 23.78 -27.45 -32.63
CA LEU A 702 24.24 -27.72 -31.26
C LEU A 702 25.77 -27.88 -31.18
N GLY A 703 26.46 -27.83 -32.31
CA GLY A 703 27.91 -27.99 -32.40
C GLY A 703 28.39 -29.43 -32.38
N ASN A 704 27.49 -30.41 -32.49
CA ASN A 704 27.86 -31.80 -32.73
C ASN A 704 28.57 -31.89 -34.09
N ALA A 705 29.81 -32.38 -34.08
CA ALA A 705 30.67 -32.40 -35.25
C ALA A 705 30.91 -33.84 -35.73
N GLY A 706 30.68 -34.08 -37.02
CA GLY A 706 30.98 -35.36 -37.65
C GLY A 706 32.48 -35.67 -37.74
N VAL A 707 32.79 -36.91 -38.11
CA VAL A 707 34.18 -37.35 -38.34
C VAL A 707 34.72 -36.71 -39.63
N MET A 708 35.95 -36.19 -39.57
CA MET A 708 36.67 -35.67 -40.73
C MET A 708 36.87 -36.75 -41.79
N GLN A 709 36.17 -36.62 -42.92
CA GLN A 709 36.36 -37.44 -44.11
C GLN A 709 37.51 -36.90 -44.96
N LYS A 710 38.18 -37.77 -45.72
CA LYS A 710 39.25 -37.40 -46.65
C LYS A 710 39.09 -38.11 -47.99
N LYS A 711 39.24 -37.38 -49.10
CA LYS A 711 39.24 -37.92 -50.46
C LYS A 711 40.41 -37.34 -51.25
N ILE A 712 41.19 -38.20 -51.89
CA ILE A 712 42.26 -37.81 -52.81
C ILE A 712 41.69 -37.71 -54.22
N PHE A 713 42.07 -36.66 -54.94
CA PHE A 713 41.74 -36.42 -56.34
C PHE A 713 43.01 -36.24 -57.16
N HIS A 714 43.03 -36.80 -58.36
CA HIS A 714 44.06 -36.55 -59.36
C HIS A 714 43.42 -35.76 -60.52
N VAL A 715 43.96 -34.57 -60.77
CA VAL A 715 43.40 -33.59 -61.70
C VAL A 715 44.35 -33.42 -62.88
N SER A 716 43.91 -33.77 -64.09
CA SER A 716 44.77 -33.78 -65.29
C SER A 716 44.07 -33.19 -66.50
N ALA A 717 44.85 -32.47 -67.33
CA ALA A 717 44.42 -32.00 -68.65
C ALA A 717 44.75 -33.00 -69.78
N LEU A 718 45.01 -34.28 -69.46
CA LEU A 718 45.35 -35.33 -70.44
C LEU A 718 44.40 -35.35 -71.63
N GLN A 719 43.10 -35.13 -71.43
CA GLN A 719 42.07 -35.19 -72.47
C GLN A 719 41.79 -33.85 -73.18
N GLN A 720 42.64 -32.83 -72.98
CA GLN A 720 42.41 -31.49 -73.53
C GLN A 720 43.32 -31.12 -74.71
N HIS A 721 44.39 -31.88 -74.97
CA HIS A 721 45.40 -31.55 -75.99
C HIS A 721 45.85 -32.81 -76.74
N ALA A 722 46.11 -32.72 -78.05
CA ALA A 722 46.70 -33.82 -78.82
C ALA A 722 48.02 -34.31 -78.21
N LEU A 723 48.85 -33.35 -77.78
CA LEU A 723 50.16 -33.61 -77.20
C LEU A 723 50.42 -32.70 -76.00
N VAL A 724 50.83 -33.30 -74.89
CA VAL A 724 51.32 -32.61 -73.70
C VAL A 724 52.75 -33.04 -73.39
N THR A 725 53.65 -32.08 -73.17
CA THR A 725 55.00 -32.36 -72.64
C THR A 725 55.20 -31.71 -71.28
N GLY A 726 55.38 -32.53 -70.25
CA GLY A 726 55.35 -32.12 -68.86
C GLY A 726 56.67 -31.59 -68.29
N GLN A 727 57.82 -32.00 -68.83
CA GLN A 727 59.14 -31.70 -68.26
C GLN A 727 60.10 -30.99 -69.24
N GLY A 728 59.91 -31.16 -70.53
CA GLY A 728 60.86 -30.75 -71.55
C GLY A 728 60.23 -30.24 -72.84
N ALA A 729 61.09 -30.03 -73.83
CA ALA A 729 60.72 -29.43 -75.11
C ALA A 729 59.88 -30.36 -75.99
N SER A 730 59.13 -29.74 -76.90
CA SER A 730 58.44 -30.39 -78.01
C SER A 730 59.09 -29.94 -79.32
N ASP A 731 59.84 -30.82 -79.97
CA ASP A 731 60.58 -30.54 -81.20
C ASP A 731 59.97 -31.28 -82.39
N LEU A 732 59.43 -30.54 -83.35
CA LEU A 732 58.85 -31.05 -84.60
C LEU A 732 59.78 -30.75 -85.77
N ASP A 733 60.11 -31.76 -86.59
CA ASP A 733 60.99 -31.61 -87.75
C ASP A 733 60.47 -32.37 -88.99
N GLY A 734 60.37 -31.72 -90.15
CA GLY A 734 59.83 -32.31 -91.37
C GLY A 734 58.40 -31.87 -91.70
N ASN A 735 57.54 -32.77 -92.17
CA ASN A 735 56.13 -32.50 -92.56
C ASN A 735 55.14 -33.00 -91.49
N VAL A 736 55.39 -32.70 -90.22
CA VAL A 736 54.52 -33.11 -89.10
C VAL A 736 53.19 -32.37 -89.15
N ARG A 737 52.06 -33.05 -88.91
CA ARG A 737 50.75 -32.42 -88.78
C ARG A 737 50.12 -32.71 -87.42
N ILE A 738 49.67 -31.69 -86.71
CA ILE A 738 48.94 -31.83 -85.45
C ILE A 738 47.54 -31.24 -85.62
N GLU A 739 46.54 -32.10 -85.70
CA GLU A 739 45.12 -31.74 -85.75
C GLU A 739 44.56 -31.63 -84.33
N GLY A 740 45.02 -30.58 -83.62
CA GLY A 740 44.73 -30.37 -82.21
C GLY A 740 45.67 -29.35 -81.60
N SER A 741 45.54 -29.14 -80.30
CA SER A 741 46.40 -28.28 -79.52
C SER A 741 47.61 -29.02 -78.93
N ILE A 742 48.68 -28.28 -78.72
CA ILE A 742 49.90 -28.76 -78.06
C ILE A 742 50.10 -27.93 -76.79
N ALA A 743 50.43 -28.59 -75.68
CA ALA A 743 50.79 -27.91 -74.46
C ALA A 743 52.14 -28.43 -73.92
N SER A 744 53.15 -27.56 -73.88
CA SER A 744 54.51 -27.90 -73.46
C SER A 744 54.91 -27.04 -72.26
N SER A 745 55.49 -27.66 -71.23
CA SER A 745 56.14 -26.91 -70.14
C SER A 745 57.49 -26.34 -70.60
N GLY A 746 58.18 -27.03 -71.52
CA GLY A 746 59.41 -26.58 -72.17
C GLY A 746 59.18 -25.76 -73.44
N ALA A 747 60.28 -25.45 -74.15
CA ALA A 747 60.23 -24.77 -75.43
C ALA A 747 59.56 -25.64 -76.51
N PHE A 748 58.84 -25.01 -77.43
CA PHE A 748 58.29 -25.64 -78.62
C PHE A 748 59.09 -25.19 -79.84
N THR A 749 59.72 -26.14 -80.55
CA THR A 749 60.44 -25.87 -81.80
C THR A 749 59.76 -26.60 -82.95
N ALA A 750 59.55 -25.92 -84.07
CA ALA A 750 59.03 -26.55 -85.28
C ALA A 750 59.87 -26.14 -86.50
N ASN A 751 60.45 -27.11 -87.21
CA ASN A 751 61.36 -26.91 -88.34
C ASN A 751 60.92 -27.72 -89.57
N GLY A 752 61.12 -27.17 -90.77
CA GLY A 752 60.69 -27.79 -92.02
C GLY A 752 59.33 -27.26 -92.48
N ASN A 753 58.35 -28.14 -92.68
CA ASN A 753 56.98 -27.78 -93.05
C ASN A 753 55.91 -28.36 -92.08
N PRO A 754 56.11 -28.31 -90.74
CA PRO A 754 55.10 -28.80 -89.81
C PRO A 754 53.91 -27.84 -89.75
N VAL A 755 52.70 -28.39 -89.59
CA VAL A 755 51.45 -27.66 -89.47
C VAL A 755 50.75 -28.06 -88.16
N SER A 756 50.67 -27.14 -87.21
CA SER A 756 49.76 -27.26 -86.07
C SER A 756 48.44 -26.58 -86.45
N VAL A 757 47.35 -27.34 -86.50
CA VAL A 757 46.04 -26.88 -86.96
C VAL A 757 45.28 -26.12 -85.86
N SER A 758 45.72 -26.22 -84.61
CA SER A 758 45.13 -25.53 -83.46
C SER A 758 46.22 -24.80 -82.64
N SER A 759 45.87 -24.35 -81.43
CA SER A 759 46.74 -23.51 -80.58
C SER A 759 47.92 -24.26 -79.96
N VAL A 760 49.05 -23.57 -79.76
CA VAL A 760 50.25 -24.07 -79.08
C VAL A 760 50.47 -23.28 -77.79
N ILE A 761 50.65 -23.97 -76.68
CA ILE A 761 50.99 -23.43 -75.37
C ILE A 761 52.42 -23.89 -75.03
N ALA A 762 53.36 -22.99 -74.78
CA ALA A 762 54.76 -23.34 -74.47
C ALA A 762 55.49 -22.27 -73.64
N SER A 763 56.63 -22.58 -73.03
CA SER A 763 57.45 -21.55 -72.35
C SER A 763 58.25 -20.68 -73.32
N ALA A 764 58.51 -21.17 -74.53
CA ALA A 764 59.07 -20.44 -75.66
C ALA A 764 58.57 -21.09 -76.96
N ILE A 765 58.43 -20.34 -78.05
CA ILE A 765 57.96 -20.85 -79.36
C ILE A 765 58.93 -20.43 -80.45
N ARG A 766 59.49 -21.39 -81.19
CA ARG A 766 60.42 -21.17 -82.30
C ARG A 766 59.98 -21.91 -83.55
N LEU A 767 59.61 -21.18 -84.60
CA LEU A 767 59.21 -21.72 -85.89
C LEU A 767 60.26 -21.41 -86.96
N VAL A 768 60.65 -22.42 -87.72
CA VAL A 768 61.73 -22.38 -88.72
C VAL A 768 61.25 -22.99 -90.04
N GLY A 769 61.69 -22.43 -91.17
CA GLY A 769 61.33 -22.95 -92.49
C GLY A 769 59.94 -22.48 -92.91
N ASN A 770 59.02 -23.40 -93.21
CA ASN A 770 57.62 -23.14 -93.57
C ASN A 770 56.63 -23.53 -92.43
N ALA A 771 57.13 -23.76 -91.21
CA ALA A 771 56.32 -24.17 -90.07
C ALA A 771 55.16 -23.20 -89.79
N THR A 772 53.96 -23.73 -89.58
CA THR A 772 52.74 -22.93 -89.39
C THR A 772 51.95 -23.35 -88.16
N ILE A 773 51.52 -22.36 -87.36
CA ILE A 773 50.48 -22.51 -86.33
C ILE A 773 49.21 -21.84 -86.85
N GLU A 774 48.15 -22.60 -87.04
CA GLU A 774 46.85 -22.09 -87.51
C GLU A 774 46.04 -21.43 -86.38
N GLY A 775 46.17 -21.92 -85.13
CA GLY A 775 45.54 -21.36 -83.93
C GLY A 775 46.39 -20.30 -83.20
N ASP A 776 46.16 -20.15 -81.90
CA ASP A 776 46.87 -19.19 -81.06
C ASP A 776 48.26 -19.71 -80.63
N ALA A 777 49.23 -18.81 -80.48
CA ALA A 777 50.52 -19.08 -79.88
C ALA A 777 50.57 -18.44 -78.47
N ILE A 778 50.53 -19.28 -77.44
CA ILE A 778 50.38 -18.88 -76.04
C ILE A 778 51.67 -19.18 -75.28
N LEU A 779 52.30 -18.15 -74.73
CA LEU A 779 53.45 -18.32 -73.85
C LEU A 779 53.02 -18.52 -72.39
N THR A 780 53.63 -19.49 -71.70
CA THR A 780 53.39 -19.75 -70.27
C THR A 780 54.23 -18.86 -69.35
N ALA A 781 55.18 -18.09 -69.90
CA ALA A 781 55.95 -17.08 -69.19
C ALA A 781 56.52 -16.05 -70.17
N GLY A 782 57.05 -14.94 -69.64
CA GLY A 782 57.77 -13.95 -70.45
C GLY A 782 56.88 -13.02 -71.28
N THR A 783 57.33 -12.66 -72.49
CA THR A 783 56.62 -11.73 -73.39
C THR A 783 56.51 -12.31 -74.79
N THR A 784 55.51 -11.87 -75.57
CA THR A 784 55.25 -12.35 -76.94
C THR A 784 56.40 -12.11 -77.93
N ASP A 785 57.36 -11.25 -77.59
CA ASP A 785 58.58 -10.98 -78.38
C ASP A 785 59.55 -12.18 -78.39
N GLN A 786 59.36 -13.14 -77.48
CA GLN A 786 60.13 -14.38 -77.39
C GLN A 786 59.62 -15.48 -78.34
N ILE A 787 58.67 -15.15 -79.22
CA ILE A 787 58.22 -16.04 -80.31
C ILE A 787 59.11 -15.78 -81.54
N GLU A 788 60.00 -16.72 -81.83
CA GLU A 788 60.95 -16.63 -82.94
C GLU A 788 60.37 -17.24 -84.22
N LEU A 789 60.28 -16.46 -85.30
CA LEU A 789 59.91 -16.93 -86.64
C LEU A 789 61.09 -16.73 -87.60
N THR A 790 61.51 -17.79 -88.29
CA THR A 790 62.61 -17.74 -89.29
C THR A 790 62.23 -18.47 -90.58
N GLY A 791 62.58 -17.93 -91.75
CA GLY A 791 62.12 -18.45 -93.05
C GLY A 791 60.74 -17.91 -93.45
N ASN A 792 59.87 -18.77 -93.95
CA ASN A 792 58.46 -18.50 -94.28
C ASN A 792 57.48 -18.95 -93.17
N ALA A 793 57.97 -19.15 -91.94
CA ALA A 793 57.14 -19.63 -90.84
C ALA A 793 56.02 -18.63 -90.49
N SER A 794 54.85 -19.11 -90.08
CA SER A 794 53.68 -18.27 -89.83
C SER A 794 52.83 -18.69 -88.63
N ILE A 795 52.15 -17.72 -88.02
CA ILE A 795 51.14 -17.93 -86.98
C ILE A 795 49.89 -17.19 -87.46
N LYS A 796 48.76 -17.88 -87.58
CA LYS A 796 47.51 -17.28 -88.06
C LYS A 796 46.60 -16.78 -86.93
N GLY A 797 46.66 -17.39 -85.75
CA GLY A 797 45.95 -16.91 -84.56
C GLY A 797 46.71 -15.83 -83.78
N SER A 798 46.27 -15.60 -82.55
CA SER A 798 46.78 -14.56 -81.66
C SER A 798 48.07 -14.99 -80.97
N ARG A 799 48.89 -14.01 -80.57
CA ARG A 799 50.03 -14.22 -79.67
C ARG A 799 49.65 -13.76 -78.28
N LEU A 800 49.65 -14.67 -77.32
CA LEU A 800 49.17 -14.43 -75.95
C LEU A 800 50.23 -14.83 -74.92
N VAL A 801 50.09 -14.33 -73.69
CA VAL A 801 50.83 -14.81 -72.52
C VAL A 801 49.81 -15.22 -71.46
N ASN A 802 49.81 -16.49 -71.06
CA ASN A 802 48.95 -17.00 -69.99
C ASN A 802 49.68 -18.06 -69.16
N PRO A 803 50.28 -17.68 -68.02
CA PRO A 803 51.00 -18.61 -67.15
C PRO A 803 50.15 -19.71 -66.52
N THR A 804 48.83 -19.51 -66.41
CA THR A 804 47.93 -20.48 -65.77
C THR A 804 47.69 -21.73 -66.61
N LEU A 805 48.03 -21.69 -67.90
CA LEU A 805 47.90 -22.82 -68.83
C LEU A 805 49.17 -23.69 -68.91
N ALA A 806 50.16 -23.44 -68.06
CA ALA A 806 51.36 -24.27 -68.01
C ALA A 806 50.99 -25.73 -67.62
N PRO A 807 51.37 -26.74 -68.42
CA PRO A 807 51.16 -28.13 -68.05
C PRO A 807 51.86 -28.47 -66.73
N GLN A 808 51.14 -29.13 -65.82
CA GLN A 808 51.78 -29.71 -64.63
C GLN A 808 52.59 -30.95 -65.04
N PRO A 809 53.83 -31.17 -64.56
CA PRO A 809 54.68 -32.23 -65.11
C PRO A 809 54.25 -33.68 -64.84
N SER A 810 53.57 -33.93 -63.73
CA SER A 810 53.05 -35.26 -63.36
C SER A 810 51.75 -35.11 -62.58
N PRO A 811 50.64 -34.70 -63.24
CA PRO A 811 49.36 -34.40 -62.57
C PRO A 811 48.70 -35.62 -61.93
N ILE A 812 49.07 -36.83 -62.36
CA ILE A 812 48.50 -38.09 -61.89
C ILE A 812 49.58 -38.84 -61.09
N ASP A 813 49.23 -39.31 -59.90
CA ASP A 813 50.12 -40.13 -59.09
C ASP A 813 50.16 -41.58 -59.61
N LEU A 814 51.16 -41.87 -60.44
CA LEU A 814 51.37 -43.20 -61.00
C LEU A 814 51.66 -44.27 -59.95
N ALA A 815 52.22 -43.92 -58.79
CA ALA A 815 52.50 -44.90 -57.73
C ALA A 815 51.20 -45.38 -57.07
N ALA A 816 50.23 -44.49 -56.88
CA ALA A 816 48.90 -44.84 -56.38
C ALA A 816 48.17 -45.76 -57.37
N LEU A 817 48.16 -45.42 -58.66
CA LEU A 817 47.54 -46.24 -59.70
C LEU A 817 48.22 -47.61 -59.85
N LEU A 818 49.56 -47.66 -59.71
CA LEU A 818 50.33 -48.91 -59.68
C LEU A 818 49.88 -49.84 -58.54
N ALA A 819 49.64 -49.29 -57.35
CA ALA A 819 49.18 -50.07 -56.20
C ALA A 819 47.78 -50.67 -56.45
N ASN A 820 46.89 -49.92 -57.12
CA ASN A 820 45.56 -50.38 -57.49
C ASN A 820 45.61 -51.47 -58.57
N VAL A 821 46.32 -51.23 -59.68
CA VAL A 821 46.42 -52.21 -60.78
C VAL A 821 47.12 -53.50 -60.35
N SER A 822 48.02 -53.44 -59.37
CA SER A 822 48.66 -54.63 -58.79
C SER A 822 47.64 -55.57 -58.11
N GLN A 823 46.50 -55.04 -57.64
CA GLN A 823 45.43 -55.81 -57.02
C GLN A 823 44.36 -56.26 -58.03
N SER A 824 44.13 -55.48 -59.10
CA SER A 824 43.13 -55.75 -60.14
C SER A 824 43.72 -56.29 -61.46
N ASN A 825 44.93 -56.84 -61.43
CA ASN A 825 45.68 -57.22 -62.63
C ASN A 825 45.00 -58.31 -63.48
N SER A 826 44.73 -57.98 -64.74
CA SER A 826 44.11 -58.83 -65.75
C SER A 826 45.10 -59.58 -66.65
N ASN A 827 46.41 -59.59 -66.36
CA ASN A 827 47.42 -60.28 -67.19
C ASN A 827 47.11 -61.75 -67.51
N HIS A 828 46.34 -62.43 -66.67
CA HIS A 828 45.91 -63.81 -66.90
C HIS A 828 45.03 -63.97 -68.17
N LEU A 829 44.45 -62.88 -68.68
CA LEU A 829 43.69 -62.83 -69.94
C LEU A 829 44.60 -62.68 -71.18
N ILE A 830 45.88 -62.36 -71.00
CA ILE A 830 46.84 -62.27 -72.10
C ILE A 830 47.36 -63.69 -72.41
N PRO A 831 47.25 -64.17 -73.67
CA PRO A 831 47.82 -65.46 -74.03
C PRO A 831 49.33 -65.48 -73.81
N SER A 832 49.84 -66.54 -73.17
CA SER A 832 51.23 -66.62 -72.70
C SER A 832 52.28 -66.44 -73.79
N GLN A 833 51.97 -66.75 -75.06
CA GLN A 833 52.85 -66.54 -76.20
C GLN A 833 53.24 -65.07 -76.44
N TYR A 834 52.43 -64.12 -75.96
CA TYR A 834 52.70 -62.69 -76.08
C TYR A 834 53.41 -62.10 -74.85
N LEU A 835 53.53 -62.85 -73.75
CA LEU A 835 54.20 -62.38 -72.52
C LEU A 835 55.60 -63.00 -72.39
N VAL A 836 56.63 -62.23 -72.72
CA VAL A 836 58.03 -62.64 -72.60
C VAL A 836 58.69 -61.85 -71.47
N ASN A 837 59.10 -62.55 -70.40
CA ASN A 837 59.64 -61.93 -69.17
C ASN A 837 58.72 -60.84 -68.57
N GLY A 838 57.40 -60.98 -68.75
CA GLY A 838 56.39 -60.03 -68.29
C GLY A 838 56.19 -58.82 -69.22
N SER A 839 56.95 -58.70 -70.31
CA SER A 839 56.73 -57.70 -71.36
C SER A 839 55.77 -58.25 -72.42
N LEU A 840 54.87 -57.40 -72.92
CA LEU A 840 53.94 -57.73 -73.99
C LEU A 840 54.61 -57.53 -75.35
N ILE A 841 54.93 -58.62 -76.05
CA ILE A 841 55.64 -58.61 -77.34
C ILE A 841 54.73 -59.16 -78.43
N ILE A 842 54.48 -58.33 -79.46
CA ILE A 842 53.60 -58.65 -80.60
C ILE A 842 54.35 -58.33 -81.89
N LYS A 843 54.79 -59.37 -82.59
CA LYS A 843 55.53 -59.24 -83.85
C LYS A 843 54.84 -60.00 -84.97
N ASP A 844 54.43 -59.30 -86.02
CA ASP A 844 53.73 -59.86 -87.19
C ASP A 844 52.48 -60.71 -86.82
N GLN A 845 51.81 -60.38 -85.72
CA GLN A 845 50.64 -61.08 -85.18
C GLN A 845 49.60 -60.10 -84.67
N THR A 846 48.34 -60.54 -84.58
CA THR A 846 47.23 -59.77 -83.97
C THR A 846 46.88 -60.32 -82.59
N LEU A 847 46.88 -59.46 -81.56
CA LEU A 847 46.37 -59.73 -80.23
C LEU A 847 45.08 -58.93 -79.99
N THR A 848 44.04 -59.57 -79.45
CA THR A 848 42.84 -58.88 -78.96
C THR A 848 42.82 -58.89 -77.43
N LEU A 849 42.78 -57.73 -76.81
CA LEU A 849 42.63 -57.54 -75.38
C LEU A 849 41.17 -57.25 -75.03
N THR A 850 40.63 -57.97 -74.05
CA THR A 850 39.29 -57.70 -73.51
C THR A 850 39.34 -56.69 -72.38
N THR A 851 38.19 -56.13 -72.02
CA THR A 851 38.04 -55.17 -70.92
C THR A 851 38.79 -55.62 -69.66
N GLY A 852 39.65 -54.75 -69.12
CA GLY A 852 40.52 -55.07 -67.98
C GLY A 852 41.66 -54.08 -67.79
N GLN A 853 42.40 -54.27 -66.70
CA GLN A 853 43.58 -53.46 -66.37
C GLN A 853 44.80 -54.37 -66.29
N TYR A 854 45.85 -54.08 -67.03
CA TYR A 854 47.00 -54.96 -67.22
C TYR A 854 48.26 -54.28 -66.71
N LEU A 855 49.12 -55.03 -66.02
CA LEU A 855 50.40 -54.54 -65.51
C LEU A 855 51.56 -55.27 -66.18
N ILE A 856 52.26 -54.63 -67.11
CA ILE A 856 53.28 -55.27 -67.95
C ILE A 856 54.66 -54.59 -67.79
N ASN A 857 55.74 -55.36 -67.97
CA ASN A 857 57.11 -54.87 -67.82
C ASN A 857 57.64 -54.10 -69.04
N GLY A 858 56.90 -54.10 -70.14
CA GLY A 858 57.26 -53.46 -71.40
C GLY A 858 56.20 -53.76 -72.46
N LEU A 859 56.16 -52.97 -73.53
CA LEU A 859 55.22 -53.10 -74.64
C LEU A 859 55.96 -52.96 -75.97
N GLU A 860 56.06 -54.04 -76.73
CA GLU A 860 56.69 -54.06 -78.06
C GLU A 860 55.69 -54.52 -79.12
N VAL A 861 55.41 -53.66 -80.10
CA VAL A 861 54.58 -53.97 -81.27
C VAL A 861 55.38 -53.69 -82.53
N THR A 862 55.86 -54.73 -83.22
CA THR A 862 56.81 -54.59 -84.32
C THR A 862 56.40 -55.36 -85.58
N GLY A 863 56.99 -55.03 -86.72
CA GLY A 863 56.62 -55.64 -88.01
C GLY A 863 55.19 -55.26 -88.39
N ASN A 864 54.34 -56.24 -88.67
CA ASN A 864 52.90 -56.04 -88.89
C ASN A 864 52.05 -56.39 -87.64
N GLY A 865 52.63 -56.22 -86.44
CA GLY A 865 51.94 -56.48 -85.18
C GLY A 865 50.70 -55.60 -84.98
N GLU A 866 49.64 -56.17 -84.40
CA GLU A 866 48.36 -55.48 -84.19
C GLU A 866 47.81 -55.75 -82.78
N ILE A 867 47.40 -54.69 -82.08
CA ILE A 867 46.59 -54.75 -80.86
C ILE A 867 45.17 -54.31 -81.20
N LYS A 868 44.18 -55.14 -80.88
CA LYS A 868 42.75 -54.79 -80.86
C LYS A 868 42.25 -54.79 -79.43
N VAL A 869 41.28 -53.93 -79.13
CA VAL A 869 40.58 -53.95 -77.83
C VAL A 869 39.11 -54.30 -78.02
N GLN A 870 38.51 -54.90 -77.00
CA GLN A 870 37.07 -55.15 -76.89
C GLN A 870 36.57 -54.56 -75.58
N GLY A 871 36.07 -53.33 -75.67
CA GLY A 871 35.75 -52.48 -74.52
C GLY A 871 36.99 -51.84 -73.88
N PRO A 872 36.84 -51.17 -72.70
CA PRO A 872 37.91 -50.39 -72.09
C PRO A 872 39.08 -51.24 -71.57
N VAL A 873 40.28 -50.98 -72.09
CA VAL A 873 41.54 -51.61 -71.72
C VAL A 873 42.50 -50.56 -71.18
N ALA A 874 43.07 -50.81 -70.00
CA ALA A 874 44.12 -49.96 -69.44
C ALA A 874 45.41 -50.76 -69.23
N LEU A 875 46.50 -50.34 -69.88
CA LEU A 875 47.82 -50.92 -69.76
C LEU A 875 48.68 -50.01 -68.86
N PHE A 876 49.18 -50.55 -67.76
CA PHE A 876 50.23 -49.93 -66.95
C PHE A 876 51.57 -50.58 -67.32
N VAL A 877 52.49 -49.80 -67.87
CA VAL A 877 53.77 -50.28 -68.43
C VAL A 877 54.94 -49.80 -67.58
N ARG A 878 55.77 -50.73 -67.10
CA ARG A 878 56.91 -50.44 -66.21
C ARG A 878 58.25 -50.23 -66.93
N GLY A 879 58.30 -50.46 -68.23
CA GLY A 879 59.55 -50.46 -69.01
C GLY A 879 59.37 -49.89 -70.41
N VAL A 880 60.17 -50.39 -71.35
CA VAL A 880 60.25 -49.83 -72.71
C VAL A 880 58.91 -49.99 -73.45
N VAL A 881 58.52 -48.92 -74.15
CA VAL A 881 57.40 -48.95 -75.11
C VAL A 881 57.95 -48.71 -76.52
N THR A 882 57.72 -49.64 -77.43
CA THR A 882 58.24 -49.62 -78.79
C THR A 882 57.18 -50.03 -79.80
N TRP A 883 56.87 -49.13 -80.74
CA TRP A 883 56.01 -49.37 -81.89
C TRP A 883 56.83 -49.17 -83.17
N GLU A 884 57.12 -50.22 -83.93
CA GLU A 884 57.94 -50.10 -85.14
C GLU A 884 57.38 -50.86 -86.34
N GLY A 885 57.78 -50.45 -87.55
CA GLY A 885 57.36 -51.09 -88.79
C GLY A 885 55.99 -50.60 -89.24
N ASN A 886 55.00 -51.49 -89.33
CA ASN A 886 53.60 -51.22 -89.71
C ASN A 886 52.65 -51.52 -88.53
N ALA A 887 53.08 -51.27 -87.30
CA ALA A 887 52.31 -51.58 -86.10
C ALA A 887 50.92 -50.90 -86.09
N LEU A 888 49.90 -51.65 -85.70
CA LEU A 888 48.52 -51.18 -85.60
C LEU A 888 48.03 -51.27 -84.14
N ILE A 889 47.72 -50.15 -83.52
CA ILE A 889 47.33 -50.09 -82.11
C ILE A 889 45.90 -49.57 -82.01
N ASN A 890 44.95 -50.44 -81.70
CA ASN A 890 43.54 -50.10 -81.54
C ASN A 890 42.96 -49.30 -82.74
N LYS A 891 43.41 -49.59 -83.95
CA LYS A 891 43.03 -48.83 -85.15
C LYS A 891 41.52 -48.80 -85.44
N THR A 892 40.78 -49.79 -84.94
CA THR A 892 39.36 -50.00 -85.29
C THR A 892 38.37 -49.59 -84.20
N ASP A 893 38.82 -49.12 -83.04
CA ASP A 893 37.95 -48.67 -81.94
C ASP A 893 38.35 -47.27 -81.45
N LYS A 894 37.58 -46.70 -80.54
CA LYS A 894 37.80 -45.36 -79.98
C LYS A 894 39.12 -45.29 -79.21
N ALA A 895 39.79 -44.14 -79.29
CA ALA A 895 41.03 -43.90 -78.54
C ALA A 895 40.86 -44.06 -77.02
N SER A 896 39.70 -43.64 -76.48
CA SER A 896 39.36 -43.77 -75.06
C SER A 896 39.18 -45.21 -74.55
N ASN A 897 39.05 -46.20 -75.45
CA ASN A 897 39.00 -47.61 -75.07
C ASN A 897 40.38 -48.22 -74.83
N LEU A 898 41.48 -47.51 -75.13
CA LEU A 898 42.82 -47.98 -74.81
C LEU A 898 43.61 -46.88 -74.09
N LEU A 899 43.90 -47.11 -72.81
CA LEU A 899 44.79 -46.28 -72.01
C LEU A 899 46.14 -46.98 -71.87
N ILE A 900 47.23 -46.25 -72.07
CA ILE A 900 48.60 -46.73 -71.84
C ILE A 900 49.28 -45.75 -70.90
N PHE A 901 49.45 -46.14 -69.65
CA PHE A 901 50.13 -45.35 -68.62
C PHE A 901 51.50 -45.98 -68.38
N SER A 902 52.54 -45.17 -68.31
CA SER A 902 53.92 -45.63 -68.13
C SER A 902 54.61 -44.83 -67.03
N ASP A 903 55.19 -45.53 -66.05
CA ASP A 903 56.09 -44.94 -65.06
C ASP A 903 57.58 -45.09 -65.44
N SER A 904 57.85 -45.56 -66.66
CA SER A 904 59.20 -45.73 -67.20
C SER A 904 59.83 -44.39 -67.60
N SER A 905 61.12 -44.23 -67.34
CA SER A 905 61.93 -43.13 -67.88
C SER A 905 62.61 -43.47 -69.22
N GLU A 906 62.40 -44.68 -69.74
CA GLU A 906 62.94 -45.12 -71.03
C GLU A 906 62.27 -44.36 -72.19
N ILE A 907 62.93 -44.36 -73.35
CA ILE A 907 62.39 -43.72 -74.55
C ILE A 907 61.12 -44.44 -74.99
N PHE A 908 60.06 -43.68 -75.25
CA PHE A 908 58.87 -44.14 -75.95
C PHE A 908 59.13 -44.02 -77.45
N LEU A 909 59.27 -45.15 -78.15
CA LEU A 909 59.64 -45.17 -79.56
C LEU A 909 58.43 -45.51 -80.45
N ALA A 910 58.11 -44.66 -81.43
CA ALA A 910 57.13 -44.93 -82.47
C ALA A 910 57.72 -44.62 -83.85
N LYS A 911 58.09 -45.65 -84.63
CA LYS A 911 58.84 -45.48 -85.89
C LYS A 911 58.27 -46.25 -87.06
N GLY A 912 58.21 -45.62 -88.24
CA GLY A 912 57.75 -46.27 -89.48
C GLY A 912 56.32 -45.86 -89.84
N ASN A 913 55.47 -46.81 -90.24
CA ASN A 913 54.08 -46.57 -90.67
C ASN A 913 53.06 -46.97 -89.58
N VAL A 914 53.29 -46.54 -88.34
CA VAL A 914 52.45 -46.90 -87.19
C VAL A 914 51.09 -46.21 -87.27
N GLU A 915 50.00 -46.91 -86.95
CA GLU A 915 48.65 -46.34 -86.85
C GLU A 915 48.03 -46.69 -85.48
N ALA A 916 47.70 -45.69 -84.67
CA ALA A 916 47.27 -45.87 -83.29
C ALA A 916 46.04 -45.01 -82.92
N ALA A 917 45.07 -45.58 -82.19
CA ALA A 917 44.02 -44.81 -81.51
C ALA A 917 44.06 -45.12 -80.00
N VAL A 918 44.61 -44.22 -79.20
CA VAL A 918 45.05 -44.52 -77.83
C VAL A 918 45.26 -43.26 -77.00
N PHE A 919 45.01 -43.34 -75.70
CA PHE A 919 45.52 -42.34 -74.76
C PHE A 919 46.81 -42.82 -74.12
N VAL A 920 47.87 -42.02 -74.24
CA VAL A 920 49.18 -42.32 -73.69
C VAL A 920 49.48 -41.34 -72.57
N TYR A 921 49.82 -41.84 -71.39
CA TYR A 921 50.30 -41.05 -70.26
C TYR A 921 51.63 -41.61 -69.76
N ALA A 922 52.72 -41.06 -70.26
CA ALA A 922 54.09 -41.46 -69.95
C ALA A 922 54.91 -40.23 -69.52
N PRO A 923 54.57 -39.58 -68.40
CA PRO A 923 55.12 -38.28 -67.99
C PRO A 923 56.63 -38.30 -67.70
N LEU A 924 57.23 -39.49 -67.56
CA LEU A 924 58.66 -39.69 -67.32
C LEU A 924 59.43 -40.11 -68.59
N SER A 925 58.73 -40.53 -69.65
CA SER A 925 59.35 -40.99 -70.90
C SER A 925 59.49 -39.85 -71.89
N SER A 926 60.66 -39.71 -72.52
CA SER A 926 60.81 -38.90 -73.73
C SER A 926 60.30 -39.68 -74.95
N ALA A 927 59.47 -39.06 -75.79
CA ALA A 927 58.96 -39.68 -77.00
C ALA A 927 59.82 -39.39 -78.23
N GLU A 928 60.11 -40.43 -79.01
CA GLU A 928 60.68 -40.35 -80.36
C GLU A 928 59.66 -40.90 -81.36
N ILE A 929 59.04 -40.00 -82.13
CA ILE A 929 58.03 -40.34 -83.13
C ILE A 929 58.60 -40.02 -84.52
N ASP A 930 58.83 -41.03 -85.36
CA ASP A 930 59.52 -40.86 -86.66
C ASP A 930 58.85 -41.65 -87.80
N GLY A 931 58.85 -41.12 -89.02
CA GLY A 931 58.24 -41.73 -90.19
C GLY A 931 56.81 -41.24 -90.47
N ASN A 932 55.90 -42.15 -90.81
CA ASN A 932 54.50 -41.88 -91.19
C ASN A 932 53.51 -42.31 -90.09
N VAL A 933 53.80 -41.95 -88.83
CA VAL A 933 52.99 -42.33 -87.66
C VAL A 933 51.66 -41.57 -87.65
N ARG A 934 50.53 -42.26 -87.42
CA ARG A 934 49.21 -41.65 -87.25
C ARG A 934 48.67 -41.99 -85.87
N LEU A 935 48.41 -41.00 -85.04
CA LEU A 935 47.95 -41.20 -83.66
C LEU A 935 46.68 -40.40 -83.41
N ALA A 936 45.58 -41.07 -83.08
CA ALA A 936 44.35 -40.44 -82.60
C ALA A 936 44.25 -40.62 -81.08
N GLY A 937 43.80 -39.57 -80.40
CA GLY A 937 43.69 -39.54 -78.94
C GLY A 937 44.54 -38.44 -78.34
N HIS A 938 45.10 -38.74 -77.18
CA HIS A 938 45.88 -37.79 -76.40
C HIS A 938 47.17 -38.43 -75.92
N ALA A 939 48.27 -37.70 -76.01
CA ALA A 939 49.57 -38.19 -75.59
C ALA A 939 50.24 -37.23 -74.62
N TYR A 940 50.70 -37.75 -73.49
CA TYR A 940 51.40 -37.00 -72.47
C TYR A 940 52.78 -37.62 -72.25
N PHE A 941 53.84 -36.84 -72.44
CA PHE A 941 55.24 -37.28 -72.32
C PHE A 941 56.08 -36.35 -71.46
N ALA A 942 57.29 -36.76 -71.09
CA ALA A 942 58.26 -35.85 -70.49
C ALA A 942 58.69 -34.76 -71.48
N SER A 943 59.07 -35.19 -72.69
CA SER A 943 59.44 -34.37 -73.86
C SER A 943 59.09 -35.15 -75.14
N ALA A 944 59.05 -34.48 -76.30
CA ALA A 944 58.74 -35.15 -77.55
C ALA A 944 59.63 -34.66 -78.71
N SER A 945 60.20 -35.59 -79.47
CA SER A 945 60.86 -35.33 -80.75
C SER A 945 60.08 -36.04 -81.86
N ILE A 946 59.48 -35.27 -82.76
CA ILE A 946 58.57 -35.76 -83.80
C ILE A 946 59.16 -35.42 -85.18
N LYS A 947 59.48 -36.44 -85.97
CA LYS A 947 60.20 -36.31 -87.25
C LYS A 947 59.51 -37.02 -88.41
N GLY A 948 59.71 -36.55 -89.63
CA GLY A 948 59.19 -37.20 -90.85
C GLY A 948 57.83 -36.64 -91.29
N ASN A 949 56.83 -37.50 -91.47
CA ASN A 949 55.44 -37.14 -91.79
C ASN A 949 54.36 -37.65 -90.78
N PRO A 950 54.55 -37.56 -89.45
CA PRO A 950 53.50 -37.94 -88.49
C PRO A 950 52.25 -37.07 -88.55
N ILE A 951 51.09 -37.64 -88.21
CA ILE A 951 49.82 -36.93 -88.01
C ILE A 951 49.22 -37.31 -86.65
N LEU A 952 49.05 -36.34 -85.75
CA LEU A 952 48.35 -36.53 -84.47
C LEU A 952 46.98 -35.87 -84.53
N TYR A 953 45.93 -36.55 -84.06
CA TYR A 953 44.55 -36.10 -84.05
C TYR A 953 44.04 -36.00 -82.61
N GLU A 954 43.65 -34.79 -82.18
CA GLU A 954 42.97 -34.58 -80.89
C GLU A 954 41.52 -35.05 -81.02
N THR A 955 41.30 -36.33 -80.74
CA THR A 955 39.97 -36.92 -80.82
C THR A 955 39.86 -38.16 -79.94
N ASP A 956 38.76 -38.26 -79.21
CA ASP A 956 38.38 -39.47 -78.49
C ASP A 956 37.79 -40.56 -79.43
N GLY A 957 37.64 -40.23 -80.72
CA GLY A 957 36.99 -41.06 -81.74
C GLY A 957 37.88 -42.13 -82.36
N LEU A 958 37.43 -42.64 -83.51
CA LEU A 958 38.19 -43.56 -84.36
C LEU A 958 39.36 -42.82 -85.03
N LEU A 959 40.43 -43.55 -85.35
CA LEU A 959 41.49 -43.02 -86.19
C LEU A 959 40.91 -42.56 -87.54
N PRO A 960 41.10 -41.30 -87.96
CA PRO A 960 40.58 -40.83 -89.23
C PRO A 960 41.07 -41.66 -90.43
N PRO A 961 40.32 -41.75 -91.54
CA PRO A 961 40.79 -42.43 -92.75
C PRO A 961 41.98 -41.69 -93.37
N LYS A 962 42.83 -42.40 -94.13
CA LYS A 962 43.87 -41.75 -94.94
C LYS A 962 43.18 -40.97 -96.06
N GLU A 963 43.47 -39.68 -96.21
CA GLU A 963 42.92 -38.91 -97.33
C GLU A 963 43.36 -39.54 -98.67
N GLY A 964 42.38 -39.87 -99.52
CA GLY A 964 42.61 -40.39 -100.86
C GLY A 964 42.67 -39.25 -101.87
N ASN A 965 43.73 -39.19 -102.68
CA ASN A 965 43.85 -38.27 -103.81
C ASN A 965 42.78 -38.57 -104.87
N ASN A 966 41.59 -37.96 -104.80
CA ASN A 966 40.60 -37.99 -105.88
C ASN A 966 40.01 -36.59 -106.09
N GLN A 967 40.71 -35.77 -106.88
CA GLN A 967 40.07 -34.68 -107.63
C GLN A 967 39.41 -35.27 -108.88
N ASN A 968 38.19 -34.82 -109.19
CA ASN A 968 37.45 -34.84 -110.48
C ASN A 968 36.06 -35.51 -110.40
N ASN A 969 34.97 -34.73 -110.26
CA ASN A 969 33.92 -34.60 -111.29
C ASN A 969 32.67 -33.80 -110.82
N ALA A 970 32.12 -33.05 -111.78
CA ALA A 970 30.81 -32.35 -111.85
C ALA A 970 30.67 -31.06 -111.00
N GLY A 971 30.22 -29.91 -111.52
CA GLY A 971 29.61 -29.57 -112.81
C GLY A 971 28.49 -28.53 -112.59
N ASN A 972 28.74 -27.28 -113.00
CA ASN A 972 27.88 -26.08 -113.20
C ASN A 972 26.49 -25.97 -112.54
N ASP A 973 26.29 -24.87 -111.78
CA ASP A 973 25.48 -23.70 -112.22
C ASP A 973 25.87 -22.41 -111.44
N ASP A 974 25.87 -21.29 -112.19
CA ASP A 974 26.28 -19.88 -111.99
C ASP A 974 25.76 -19.15 -110.70
N GLU A 975 26.33 -18.04 -110.17
CA GLU A 975 27.49 -17.18 -110.47
C GLU A 975 27.84 -16.36 -109.19
N GLY A 976 29.13 -16.06 -108.97
CA GLY A 976 29.57 -14.75 -108.46
C GLY A 976 29.74 -14.52 -106.96
N SER A 977 30.84 -15.03 -106.36
CA SER A 977 31.61 -14.33 -105.31
C SER A 977 32.91 -15.10 -104.98
N LYS A 978 34.06 -14.43 -105.09
CA LYS A 978 35.36 -14.92 -104.59
C LYS A 978 35.20 -15.45 -103.16
N LYS A 979 35.49 -16.74 -102.93
CA LYS A 979 35.83 -17.25 -101.59
C LYS A 979 37.10 -18.09 -101.67
N THR A 980 38.18 -17.42 -101.27
CA THR A 980 39.37 -18.02 -100.67
C THR A 980 39.01 -19.24 -99.82
N ALA A 981 39.76 -20.33 -99.99
CA ALA A 981 39.81 -21.40 -99.01
C ALA A 981 40.34 -20.82 -97.69
N SER A 982 39.44 -20.40 -96.82
CA SER A 982 39.68 -20.39 -95.38
C SER A 982 39.18 -21.73 -94.86
N LEU A 983 40.07 -22.45 -94.18
CA LEU A 983 39.72 -23.58 -93.35
C LEU A 983 38.45 -23.27 -92.55
N ALA A 984 37.57 -24.25 -92.46
CA ALA A 984 36.45 -24.23 -91.54
C ALA A 984 37.00 -23.99 -90.13
N SER A 985 36.94 -22.75 -89.67
CA SER A 985 36.87 -22.46 -88.25
C SER A 985 35.58 -23.10 -87.76
N ALA A 986 35.72 -24.14 -86.95
CA ALA A 986 34.64 -24.56 -86.08
C ALA A 986 34.13 -23.31 -85.33
N PRO A 987 32.82 -23.04 -85.32
CA PRO A 987 32.31 -21.96 -84.51
C PRO A 987 32.58 -22.28 -83.04
N SER A 988 33.43 -21.46 -82.45
CA SER A 988 33.58 -21.27 -81.03
C SER A 988 32.26 -20.75 -80.45
N GLN A 989 31.36 -21.67 -80.08
CA GLN A 989 30.33 -21.40 -79.08
C GLN A 989 29.80 -22.72 -78.51
N PHE A 990 30.57 -23.34 -77.61
CA PHE A 990 30.00 -24.30 -76.68
C PHE A 990 29.26 -23.51 -75.60
N GLY A 991 27.99 -23.22 -75.87
CA GLY A 991 27.11 -22.62 -74.87
C GLY A 991 25.68 -22.46 -75.40
N PRO A 992 24.66 -22.76 -74.58
CA PRO A 992 23.28 -22.40 -74.90
C PRO A 992 23.14 -20.88 -75.04
N ASP A 993 22.20 -20.40 -75.86
CA ASP A 993 21.92 -18.97 -76.05
C ASP A 993 21.59 -18.31 -74.69
N PRO A 994 22.43 -17.38 -74.18
CA PRO A 994 22.25 -16.78 -72.87
C PRO A 994 21.16 -15.71 -72.83
N ALA A 995 20.56 -15.34 -73.97
CA ALA A 995 19.54 -14.31 -74.03
C ALA A 995 18.33 -14.68 -73.16
N PHE A 996 17.90 -13.77 -72.27
CA PHE A 996 16.74 -13.95 -71.41
C PHE A 996 15.46 -13.93 -72.25
N LYS A 997 14.93 -15.12 -72.57
CA LYS A 997 13.71 -15.32 -73.36
C LYS A 997 13.08 -16.66 -73.00
N LEU A 998 11.75 -16.74 -73.05
CA LEU A 998 11.06 -18.02 -72.84
C LEU A 998 11.12 -18.87 -74.10
N GLY A 999 11.67 -20.08 -73.95
CA GLY A 999 11.67 -21.13 -74.96
C GLY A 999 10.51 -22.11 -74.77
N GLU A 1000 10.82 -23.41 -74.89
CA GLU A 1000 9.86 -24.47 -74.60
C GLU A 1000 9.58 -24.55 -73.10
N ILE A 1001 8.28 -24.66 -72.76
CA ILE A 1001 7.85 -24.90 -71.39
C ILE A 1001 6.75 -25.94 -71.43
N TYR A 1002 7.01 -27.09 -70.82
CA TYR A 1002 6.07 -28.21 -70.79
C TYR A 1002 6.29 -29.06 -69.54
N ALA A 1003 5.25 -29.77 -69.12
CA ALA A 1003 5.39 -30.84 -68.14
C ALA A 1003 5.60 -32.18 -68.84
N PHE A 1004 6.44 -33.05 -68.29
CA PHE A 1004 6.62 -34.42 -68.75
C PHE A 1004 6.81 -35.35 -67.54
N PRO A 1005 6.32 -36.60 -67.59
CA PRO A 1005 5.40 -37.14 -68.59
C PRO A 1005 4.03 -36.44 -68.52
N ASN A 1006 3.34 -36.34 -69.67
CA ASN A 1006 2.01 -35.71 -69.77
C ASN A 1006 1.12 -36.51 -70.77
N PRO A 1007 0.10 -37.27 -70.30
CA PRO A 1007 -0.30 -37.40 -68.90
C PRO A 1007 0.75 -38.13 -68.04
N ALA A 1008 0.87 -37.74 -66.77
CA ALA A 1008 1.65 -38.49 -65.79
C ALA A 1008 0.84 -39.69 -65.30
N VAL A 1009 1.30 -40.91 -65.58
CA VAL A 1009 0.56 -42.16 -65.34
C VAL A 1009 1.21 -43.03 -64.27
N SER A 1010 0.44 -43.91 -63.61
CA SER A 1010 0.96 -44.96 -62.72
C SER A 1010 1.88 -44.45 -61.59
N GLY A 1011 1.51 -43.32 -60.98
CA GLY A 1011 2.25 -42.73 -59.86
C GLY A 1011 3.51 -41.93 -60.24
N GLN A 1012 3.80 -41.74 -61.53
CA GLN A 1012 4.86 -40.85 -61.99
C GLN A 1012 4.58 -39.40 -61.58
N ARG A 1013 5.63 -38.68 -61.14
CA ARG A 1013 5.54 -37.26 -60.80
C ARG A 1013 5.82 -36.42 -62.04
N PRO A 1014 4.95 -35.45 -62.39
CA PRO A 1014 5.21 -34.55 -63.50
C PRO A 1014 6.37 -33.58 -63.16
N THR A 1015 7.30 -33.45 -64.10
CA THR A 1015 8.43 -32.52 -64.05
C THR A 1015 8.20 -31.41 -65.07
N LEU A 1016 8.30 -30.15 -64.62
CA LEU A 1016 8.22 -28.97 -65.48
C LEU A 1016 9.59 -28.65 -66.06
N HIS A 1017 9.71 -28.69 -67.38
CA HIS A 1017 10.84 -28.17 -68.16
C HIS A 1017 10.56 -26.70 -68.50
N ILE A 1018 11.48 -25.80 -68.16
CA ILE A 1018 11.30 -24.34 -68.32
C ILE A 1018 12.55 -23.75 -68.98
N GLU A 1019 12.51 -23.49 -70.28
CA GLU A 1019 13.59 -22.79 -70.98
C GLU A 1019 13.46 -21.28 -70.84
N SER A 1020 14.49 -20.62 -70.31
CA SER A 1020 14.45 -19.18 -70.02
C SER A 1020 15.66 -18.38 -70.53
N GLY A 1021 16.68 -19.02 -71.09
CA GLY A 1021 18.00 -18.41 -71.19
C GLY A 1021 18.56 -18.11 -69.79
N LEU A 1022 19.52 -17.17 -69.65
CA LEU A 1022 19.99 -16.76 -68.32
C LEU A 1022 18.88 -16.02 -67.56
N ALA A 1023 18.48 -16.52 -66.40
CA ALA A 1023 17.52 -15.94 -65.47
C ALA A 1023 18.07 -15.98 -64.03
N ASP A 1024 17.60 -15.12 -63.14
CA ASP A 1024 17.99 -15.09 -61.71
C ASP A 1024 17.12 -16.02 -60.85
N GLY A 1025 15.97 -16.45 -61.39
CA GLY A 1025 15.07 -17.41 -60.76
C GLY A 1025 13.79 -17.63 -61.55
N ALA A 1026 12.97 -18.59 -61.09
CA ALA A 1026 11.66 -18.90 -61.65
C ALA A 1026 10.65 -19.24 -60.55
N GLN A 1027 9.43 -18.72 -60.67
CA GLN A 1027 8.31 -19.06 -59.81
C GLN A 1027 7.30 -19.90 -60.57
N ILE A 1028 6.89 -21.02 -59.98
CA ILE A 1028 5.95 -21.98 -60.53
C ILE A 1028 4.73 -21.99 -59.63
N ARG A 1029 3.54 -21.76 -60.19
CA ARG A 1029 2.25 -21.93 -59.51
C ARG A 1029 1.38 -22.91 -60.28
N VAL A 1030 0.84 -23.91 -59.60
CA VAL A 1030 -0.03 -24.93 -60.17
C VAL A 1030 -1.42 -24.78 -59.57
N TYR A 1031 -2.44 -24.77 -60.42
CA TYR A 1031 -3.84 -24.61 -60.07
C TYR A 1031 -4.64 -25.81 -60.56
N ASP A 1032 -5.70 -26.16 -59.84
CA ASP A 1032 -6.72 -27.09 -60.34
C ASP A 1032 -7.67 -26.40 -61.35
N MET A 1033 -8.65 -27.14 -61.88
CA MET A 1033 -9.63 -26.60 -62.83
C MET A 1033 -10.65 -25.65 -62.18
N ALA A 1034 -10.76 -25.60 -60.86
CA ALA A 1034 -11.55 -24.62 -60.12
C ALA A 1034 -10.80 -23.29 -59.92
N GLY A 1035 -9.49 -23.26 -60.22
CA GLY A 1035 -8.61 -22.10 -60.08
C GLY A 1035 -7.98 -21.99 -58.69
N GLU A 1036 -8.06 -23.02 -57.85
CA GLU A 1036 -7.40 -23.04 -56.54
C GLU A 1036 -5.92 -23.43 -56.69
N LEU A 1037 -5.05 -22.76 -55.93
CA LEU A 1037 -3.61 -23.01 -55.94
C LEU A 1037 -3.30 -24.32 -55.21
N VAL A 1038 -2.77 -25.32 -55.93
CA VAL A 1038 -2.47 -26.66 -55.41
C VAL A 1038 -0.98 -26.94 -55.21
N ALA A 1039 -0.09 -26.18 -55.87
CA ALA A 1039 1.35 -26.21 -55.59
C ALA A 1039 2.01 -24.88 -55.96
N GLU A 1040 3.01 -24.46 -55.18
CA GLU A 1040 3.85 -23.29 -55.48
C GLU A 1040 5.30 -23.62 -55.17
N SER A 1041 6.19 -23.27 -56.09
CA SER A 1041 7.63 -23.47 -55.96
C SER A 1041 8.39 -22.24 -56.46
N SER A 1042 9.41 -21.83 -55.72
CA SER A 1042 10.32 -20.75 -56.12
C SER A 1042 11.72 -21.32 -56.30
N LEU A 1043 12.27 -21.16 -57.50
CA LEU A 1043 13.62 -21.56 -57.88
C LEU A 1043 14.50 -20.32 -57.89
N SER A 1044 15.59 -20.34 -57.12
CA SER A 1044 16.58 -19.26 -57.05
C SER A 1044 17.87 -19.68 -57.74
N GLY A 1045 18.57 -18.71 -58.33
CA GLY A 1045 19.82 -18.94 -59.05
C GLY A 1045 19.61 -19.18 -60.54
N GLN A 1046 20.71 -19.35 -61.28
CA GLN A 1046 20.67 -19.50 -62.73
C GLN A 1046 20.12 -20.88 -63.16
N PRO A 1047 19.40 -20.96 -64.29
CA PRO A 1047 18.93 -22.23 -64.84
C PRO A 1047 20.10 -23.14 -65.21
N GLY A 1048 19.89 -24.45 -65.07
CA GLY A 1048 20.88 -25.45 -65.42
C GLY A 1048 21.07 -25.58 -66.93
N ILE A 1049 22.14 -26.27 -67.31
CA ILE A 1049 22.42 -26.64 -68.71
C ILE A 1049 21.82 -28.03 -68.96
N VAL A 1050 20.83 -28.13 -69.85
CA VAL A 1050 20.10 -29.36 -70.15
C VAL A 1050 20.23 -29.68 -71.65
N ASP A 1051 20.48 -30.95 -72.01
CA ASP A 1051 20.46 -31.46 -73.39
C ASP A 1051 19.50 -32.65 -73.50
N ARG A 1052 18.48 -32.52 -74.36
CA ARG A 1052 17.49 -33.57 -74.65
C ARG A 1052 17.56 -34.09 -76.09
N GLY A 1053 18.73 -33.97 -76.74
CA GLY A 1053 18.96 -34.45 -78.11
C GLY A 1053 18.58 -33.46 -79.20
N THR A 1054 18.17 -32.23 -78.83
CA THR A 1054 17.91 -31.09 -79.75
C THR A 1054 18.90 -29.94 -79.56
N GLY A 1055 19.98 -30.19 -78.80
CA GLY A 1055 21.04 -29.24 -78.48
C GLY A 1055 20.90 -28.68 -77.06
N ILE A 1056 22.01 -28.15 -76.56
CA ILE A 1056 22.18 -27.64 -75.19
C ILE A 1056 21.29 -26.39 -74.97
N LYS A 1057 20.57 -26.31 -73.84
CA LYS A 1057 19.69 -25.19 -73.43
C LYS A 1057 19.92 -24.76 -71.98
N TYR A 1058 19.64 -23.48 -71.67
CA TYR A 1058 19.47 -23.00 -70.28
C TYR A 1058 18.03 -23.23 -69.84
N ALA A 1059 17.80 -24.19 -68.94
CA ALA A 1059 16.48 -24.58 -68.46
C ALA A 1059 16.43 -24.93 -66.97
N TYR A 1060 15.28 -24.70 -66.34
CA TYR A 1060 14.95 -25.31 -65.05
C TYR A 1060 14.18 -26.60 -65.28
N GLU A 1061 14.56 -27.66 -64.56
CA GLU A 1061 13.74 -28.86 -64.41
C GLU A 1061 13.27 -28.96 -62.97
N HIS A 1062 11.95 -28.91 -62.75
CA HIS A 1062 11.37 -28.98 -61.40
C HIS A 1062 10.29 -30.06 -61.33
N THR A 1063 10.58 -31.13 -60.60
CA THR A 1063 9.63 -32.19 -60.29
C THR A 1063 8.71 -31.75 -59.17
N LEU A 1064 7.40 -31.87 -59.37
CA LEU A 1064 6.44 -31.50 -58.34
C LEU A 1064 6.46 -32.54 -57.21
N ASP A 1065 6.86 -32.12 -56.00
CA ASP A 1065 7.01 -33.01 -54.83
C ASP A 1065 5.68 -33.42 -54.19
N ARG A 1066 4.58 -32.74 -54.53
CA ARG A 1066 3.24 -33.01 -53.98
C ARG A 1066 2.52 -34.11 -54.76
N HIS A 1067 1.84 -34.98 -54.03
CA HIS A 1067 1.05 -36.08 -54.59
C HIS A 1067 -0.29 -35.54 -55.17
N LEU A 1068 -0.30 -35.11 -56.44
CA LEU A 1068 -1.49 -34.54 -57.12
C LEU A 1068 -2.52 -35.63 -57.51
N PRO A 1069 -3.82 -35.51 -57.13
CA PRO A 1069 -4.90 -36.40 -57.56
C PRO A 1069 -5.07 -36.55 -59.09
N THR A 1070 -5.90 -37.50 -59.53
CA THR A 1070 -6.28 -37.63 -60.95
C THR A 1070 -7.11 -36.43 -61.38
N ASP A 1071 -6.50 -35.50 -62.11
CA ASP A 1071 -7.16 -34.31 -62.66
C ASP A 1071 -6.30 -33.64 -63.76
N VAL A 1072 -6.84 -32.59 -64.37
CA VAL A 1072 -6.11 -31.64 -65.23
C VAL A 1072 -5.69 -30.44 -64.39
N TYR A 1073 -4.41 -30.08 -64.48
CA TYR A 1073 -3.84 -28.95 -63.76
C TYR A 1073 -3.37 -27.87 -64.73
N LEU A 1074 -3.56 -26.61 -64.35
CA LEU A 1074 -2.97 -25.44 -65.00
C LEU A 1074 -1.68 -25.07 -64.26
N TYR A 1075 -0.65 -24.67 -64.97
CA TYR A 1075 0.54 -24.09 -64.35
C TYR A 1075 0.85 -22.73 -64.96
N VAL A 1076 1.39 -21.83 -64.12
CA VAL A 1076 1.92 -20.53 -64.51
C VAL A 1076 3.36 -20.46 -64.05
N VAL A 1077 4.26 -20.24 -65.00
CA VAL A 1077 5.68 -20.01 -64.73
C VAL A 1077 5.98 -18.53 -64.94
N THR A 1078 6.70 -17.94 -63.99
CA THR A 1078 7.25 -16.58 -64.07
C THR A 1078 8.76 -16.65 -63.87
N THR A 1079 9.55 -16.40 -64.93
CA THR A 1079 11.01 -16.28 -64.84
C THR A 1079 11.41 -14.83 -64.67
N GLN A 1080 12.45 -14.55 -63.90
CA GLN A 1080 12.92 -13.17 -63.65
C GLN A 1080 14.40 -13.00 -63.96
N LYS A 1081 14.79 -11.81 -64.43
CA LYS A 1081 16.19 -11.38 -64.57
C LYS A 1081 16.29 -9.86 -64.40
N GLU A 1082 17.09 -9.37 -63.45
CA GLU A 1082 17.37 -7.95 -63.22
C GLU A 1082 16.09 -7.06 -63.18
N GLY A 1083 15.01 -7.58 -62.58
CA GLY A 1083 13.72 -6.89 -62.47
C GLY A 1083 12.77 -7.04 -63.67
N GLN A 1084 13.21 -7.63 -64.78
CA GLN A 1084 12.34 -8.04 -65.89
C GLN A 1084 11.72 -9.41 -65.60
N THR A 1085 10.43 -9.58 -65.93
CA THR A 1085 9.74 -10.88 -65.78
C THR A 1085 9.12 -11.33 -67.10
N LEU A 1086 9.23 -12.63 -67.37
CA LEU A 1086 8.56 -13.31 -68.47
C LEU A 1086 7.63 -14.38 -67.91
N LYS A 1087 6.40 -14.44 -68.42
CA LYS A 1087 5.37 -15.36 -67.94
C LYS A 1087 4.86 -16.25 -69.06
N LYS A 1088 4.61 -17.52 -68.73
CA LYS A 1088 3.94 -18.46 -69.64
C LYS A 1088 3.15 -19.47 -68.83
N ALA A 1089 1.95 -19.77 -69.32
CA ALA A 1089 1.05 -20.74 -68.73
C ALA A 1089 0.96 -21.98 -69.61
N GLY A 1090 0.65 -23.11 -68.99
CA GLY A 1090 0.37 -24.36 -69.68
C GLY A 1090 -0.52 -25.26 -68.84
N ARG A 1091 -0.70 -26.50 -69.31
CA ARG A 1091 -1.52 -27.50 -68.61
C ARG A 1091 -0.89 -28.88 -68.70
N PHE A 1092 -1.13 -29.70 -67.70
CA PHE A 1092 -0.78 -31.12 -67.71
C PHE A 1092 -1.87 -31.93 -67.04
N SER A 1093 -1.91 -33.23 -67.32
CA SER A 1093 -2.89 -34.15 -66.72
C SER A 1093 -2.16 -35.19 -65.87
N VAL A 1094 -2.75 -35.55 -64.74
CA VAL A 1094 -2.32 -36.68 -63.91
C VAL A 1094 -3.41 -37.75 -63.99
N VAL A 1095 -3.03 -38.98 -64.31
CA VAL A 1095 -3.95 -40.12 -64.44
C VAL A 1095 -3.41 -41.26 -63.58
N ARG A 1096 -4.03 -41.49 -62.43
CA ARG A 1096 -3.64 -42.59 -61.53
C ARG A 1096 -4.40 -43.86 -61.78
#